data_AF-A0A7W5UHL1-F1
#
_entry.id   AF-A0A7W5UHL1-F1
#
_cell.length_a   1.000
_cell.length_b   1.000
_cell.length_c   1.000
_cell.angle_alpha   90.00
_cell.angle_beta   90.00
_cell.angle_gamma   90.00
#
_symmetry.space_group_name_H-M   'P 1'
#
loop_
_entity.id
_entity.type
_entity.pdbx_description
1 polymer ?
#
loop_
_entity_poly.entity_id
_entity_poly.type
_entity_poly.pdbx_seq_one_letter_code
_entity_poly.pdbx_strand_id
1 'polypeptide(L)'
;MRKLLLLSIILLFSTLSLSAQTSWTISVEPKGTTGGYIVDTQGNSTDKVGYSSLYPPAGFCPAWYIRFPKGTYTVKSRNNGTIDVRNMNTEVDVSTQNNAHNFTFTTPSAGWYRFILRGVSANTSMGDFTISSTNVSGANAVYLADWRSVPSLHLNGFGSTAPELPNGNAFDWIYDEVQIPETSDYLGTYVEAFGFKNGYIGIQNNGKMKNGAMNHTIIFSSWDNGDTDSNPSLAAYKRSGIIGIDSTLQNTVVERFGGEGTGCHVILNGDYWKPGKWVRFLLNVRPEQIQLKDGSNYENTIISAWYNVRGEDNEWHYISSQRMAGQSLFFGSGFNAFLEEYTRGNTSQGNAKHQAYYRRIFTRSMQGGNWYNRNIFSFGHTDGGDNKGARNDRHQTYVDYDGEQAILMQSGGYIEPNQPQGDGRSFTINYLEPGDFLPSDETLTALIERNVKPALRTQDVQRMQTALEDAFTELPQNKWTVKNFSSEETEGEGSNNGRANLVLDGNATTYWHSNWSTGSSYTYPHFITFTHDGDIQLDRITLTTHSGHSASKYIAKTVKVQISQNNGRSWTTEGTYTLGNGTSQSIQLSSPLSLPNGSWLRLYFTEGYDSGVAHYMAISEVNFFSKSIEALRQLVKKYYENAGKLNNYSQEDVNTYLSDVYSHLDTATSEEIQKALTALSHHGKLAKYGSIMAESNLSAERAYIIENTYGYGSLLNIEGQNYPTLRGANPKDGVTALNLYQQKYELTDSAANWMIVGAEKNSKRVYFIYNMKTKKFLNPANAGEGSESSMSDTPIYIRLRKGTSGFIMTAVNQTTKFSTGKDAYADPTTANGGALTQSSRTYQNGNYWNIYDNYSITPNKELIAALRQAAKTGVFDITGINDIESTDTMTSPNVYDLQGRRVQQPLTTGLYIINGKKILVK
;
A
#
# COMPACT_ATOMS: atom_id res chain seq x y z
N MET A 1 -69.70 -16.75 69.18
CA MET A 1 -69.94 -18.21 69.37
C MET A 1 -68.90 -18.90 68.46
N ARG A 2 -67.99 -19.81 68.86
CA ARG A 2 -68.06 -21.01 69.74
C ARG A 2 -69.19 -21.97 69.29
N LYS A 3 -68.98 -23.27 69.04
CA LYS A 3 -67.75 -24.13 69.09
C LYS A 3 -68.06 -25.54 68.48
N LEU A 4 -67.04 -26.25 67.96
CA LEU A 4 -66.99 -27.73 67.74
C LEU A 4 -67.96 -28.35 66.69
N LEU A 5 -67.71 -29.47 65.98
CA LEU A 5 -66.52 -30.34 65.68
C LEU A 5 -66.78 -30.96 64.25
N LEU A 6 -66.22 -32.02 63.64
CA LEU A 6 -65.32 -33.16 63.95
C LEU A 6 -64.58 -33.66 62.66
N LEU A 7 -63.87 -34.79 62.74
CA LEU A 7 -63.17 -35.52 61.66
C LEU A 7 -64.14 -36.48 60.89
N SER A 8 -63.86 -37.21 59.80
CA SER A 8 -62.64 -37.68 59.07
C SER A 8 -62.97 -37.76 57.55
N ILE A 9 -62.08 -37.85 56.55
CA ILE A 9 -61.02 -38.85 56.24
C ILE A 9 -59.99 -38.24 55.25
N ILE A 10 -58.77 -38.79 55.19
CA ILE A 10 -57.67 -38.37 54.31
C ILE A 10 -57.71 -39.07 52.94
N LEU A 11 -57.43 -38.33 51.86
CA LEU A 11 -56.78 -38.89 50.67
C LEU A 11 -56.01 -37.81 49.88
N LEU A 12 -54.72 -37.66 50.15
CA LEU A 12 -53.82 -36.84 49.30
C LEU A 12 -53.47 -37.63 48.04
N PHE A 13 -53.97 -37.21 46.89
CA PHE A 13 -53.30 -37.46 45.61
C PHE A 13 -52.31 -36.33 45.33
N SER A 14 -51.14 -36.41 45.96
CA SER A 14 -49.97 -35.64 45.51
C SER A 14 -49.53 -36.19 44.17
N THR A 15 -49.88 -35.52 43.07
CA THR A 15 -49.46 -35.89 41.72
C THR A 15 -47.95 -35.76 41.60
N LEU A 16 -47.23 -36.88 41.76
CA LEU A 16 -45.82 -37.00 41.43
C LEU A 16 -45.64 -36.85 39.92
N SER A 17 -45.51 -35.60 39.47
CA SER A 17 -45.01 -35.29 38.14
C SER A 17 -43.57 -35.77 38.06
N LEU A 18 -43.33 -36.95 37.50
CA LEU A 18 -41.99 -37.36 37.14
C LEU A 18 -41.42 -36.31 36.18
N SER A 19 -40.41 -35.56 36.63
CA SER A 19 -39.66 -34.64 35.79
C SER A 19 -38.99 -35.45 34.68
N ALA A 20 -39.52 -35.36 33.46
CA ALA A 20 -39.01 -36.11 32.32
C ALA A 20 -37.53 -35.77 32.10
N GLN A 21 -36.63 -36.72 32.38
CA GLN A 21 -35.19 -36.52 32.29
C GLN A 21 -34.82 -36.24 30.83
N THR A 22 -34.54 -34.98 30.52
CA THR A 22 -34.11 -34.59 29.18
C THR A 22 -32.65 -34.97 29.02
N SER A 23 -32.29 -35.50 27.85
CA SER A 23 -30.94 -35.97 27.54
C SER A 23 -30.49 -35.45 26.18
N TRP A 24 -29.19 -35.18 26.08
CA TRP A 24 -28.49 -34.69 24.89
C TRP A 24 -27.20 -35.51 24.70
N THR A 25 -26.83 -35.80 23.45
CA THR A 25 -25.55 -36.48 23.16
C THR A 25 -24.62 -35.49 22.48
N ILE A 26 -23.43 -35.30 23.06
CA ILE A 26 -22.35 -34.51 22.46
C ILE A 26 -21.31 -35.50 21.93
N SER A 27 -21.14 -35.53 20.60
CA SER A 27 -20.24 -36.49 19.95
C SER A 27 -18.79 -36.01 19.97
N VAL A 28 -17.85 -36.92 20.20
CA VAL A 28 -16.40 -36.65 20.16
C VAL A 28 -15.78 -36.92 18.79
N GLU A 29 -16.52 -37.54 17.87
CA GLU A 29 -16.08 -37.69 16.47
C GLU A 29 -16.00 -36.32 15.77
N PRO A 30 -14.96 -36.09 14.92
CA PRO A 30 -14.78 -34.82 14.19
C PRO A 30 -15.80 -34.67 13.04
N LYS A 31 -17.07 -34.43 13.40
CA LYS A 31 -18.19 -34.17 12.48
C LYS A 31 -18.20 -32.70 12.06
N GLY A 32 -17.16 -32.30 11.32
CA GLY A 32 -16.96 -30.92 10.88
C GLY A 32 -16.34 -30.02 11.96
N THR A 33 -16.57 -28.72 11.83
CA THR A 33 -15.93 -27.61 12.57
C THR A 33 -16.45 -27.40 14.00
N THR A 34 -16.87 -28.47 14.66
CA THR A 34 -17.43 -28.39 16.01
C THR A 34 -16.41 -27.97 17.06
N GLY A 35 -16.90 -27.38 18.16
CA GLY A 35 -16.12 -26.77 19.25
C GLY A 35 -15.29 -27.71 20.14
N GLY A 36 -14.67 -28.74 19.56
CA GLY A 36 -13.61 -29.55 20.18
C GLY A 36 -12.22 -29.05 19.78
N TYR A 37 -11.29 -28.97 20.74
CA TYR A 37 -9.95 -28.41 20.58
C TYR A 37 -8.89 -29.24 21.32
N ILE A 38 -7.62 -28.94 21.10
CA ILE A 38 -6.50 -29.43 21.92
C ILE A 38 -5.88 -28.23 22.65
N VAL A 39 -5.72 -28.38 23.95
CA VAL A 39 -5.16 -27.39 24.88
C VAL A 39 -3.91 -27.94 25.57
N ASP A 40 -3.15 -27.08 26.22
CA ASP A 40 -2.04 -27.52 27.08
C ASP A 40 -2.56 -28.17 28.38
N THR A 41 -1.65 -28.61 29.26
CA THR A 41 -2.00 -29.17 30.58
C THR A 41 -2.71 -28.20 31.52
N GLN A 42 -2.67 -26.89 31.25
CA GLN A 42 -3.28 -25.83 32.04
C GLN A 42 -4.66 -25.43 31.48
N GLY A 43 -4.93 -25.76 30.22
CA GLY A 43 -6.16 -25.44 29.49
C GLY A 43 -6.03 -24.25 28.53
N ASN A 44 -4.83 -23.74 28.29
CA ASN A 44 -4.60 -22.64 27.35
C ASN A 44 -4.66 -23.12 25.89
N SER A 45 -4.90 -22.21 24.96
CA SER A 45 -4.81 -22.53 23.52
C SER A 45 -3.39 -22.89 23.10
N THR A 46 -3.24 -23.67 22.03
CA THR A 46 -1.93 -24.13 21.54
C THR A 46 -1.87 -24.09 20.01
N ASP A 47 -0.65 -24.06 19.47
CA ASP A 47 -0.36 -24.21 18.04
C ASP A 47 -0.82 -25.58 17.46
N LYS A 48 -1.15 -26.56 18.32
CA LYS A 48 -1.62 -27.90 17.93
C LYS A 48 -3.14 -27.97 17.79
N VAL A 49 -3.66 -27.28 16.80
CA VAL A 49 -5.10 -27.09 16.52
C VAL A 49 -5.86 -28.33 15.99
N GLY A 50 -5.15 -29.39 15.59
CA GLY A 50 -5.71 -30.61 14.97
C GLY A 50 -6.44 -31.57 15.93
N TYR A 51 -7.63 -31.20 16.41
CA TYR A 51 -8.52 -32.07 17.19
C TYR A 51 -8.83 -33.41 16.47
N SER A 52 -8.89 -34.51 17.24
CA SER A 52 -9.22 -35.86 16.74
C SER A 52 -10.09 -36.64 17.73
N SER A 53 -10.59 -37.82 17.33
CA SER A 53 -11.28 -38.76 18.23
C SER A 53 -10.33 -39.58 19.13
N LEU A 54 -9.01 -39.41 19.00
CA LEU A 54 -8.00 -40.02 19.86
C LEU A 54 -7.44 -38.99 20.86
N TYR A 55 -7.13 -39.46 22.07
CA TYR A 55 -6.50 -38.63 23.10
C TYR A 55 -5.08 -38.18 22.67
N PRO A 56 -4.73 -36.89 22.80
CA PRO A 56 -3.50 -36.33 22.25
C PRO A 56 -2.21 -36.80 22.96
N PRO A 57 -1.03 -36.52 22.38
CA PRO A 57 0.27 -36.77 23.01
C PRO A 57 0.47 -36.09 24.37
N ALA A 58 1.46 -36.55 25.13
CA ALA A 58 1.82 -35.97 26.43
C ALA A 58 2.13 -34.46 26.32
N GLY A 59 1.74 -33.71 27.36
CA GLY A 59 1.78 -32.24 27.40
C GLY A 59 0.49 -31.56 26.93
N PHE A 60 -0.47 -32.32 26.36
CA PHE A 60 -1.71 -31.80 25.80
C PHE A 60 -2.94 -32.52 26.38
N CYS A 61 -4.10 -31.87 26.31
CA CYS A 61 -5.40 -32.40 26.72
C CYS A 61 -6.46 -32.04 25.66
N PRO A 62 -7.46 -32.90 25.38
CA PRO A 62 -8.58 -32.55 24.53
C PRO A 62 -9.62 -31.78 25.34
N ALA A 63 -10.23 -30.77 24.71
CA ALA A 63 -11.22 -29.90 25.33
C ALA A 63 -12.47 -29.73 24.46
N TRP A 64 -13.63 -29.54 25.08
CA TRP A 64 -14.91 -29.25 24.40
C TRP A 64 -15.59 -28.04 25.01
N TYR A 65 -16.06 -27.13 24.17
CA TYR A 65 -16.77 -25.92 24.58
C TYR A 65 -18.25 -26.11 24.31
N ILE A 66 -18.99 -26.44 25.38
CA ILE A 66 -20.41 -26.81 25.33
C ILE A 66 -21.22 -25.73 26.03
N ARG A 67 -22.29 -25.24 25.40
CA ARG A 67 -23.19 -24.24 25.99
C ARG A 67 -24.29 -24.91 26.81
N PHE A 68 -24.57 -24.35 27.98
CA PHE A 68 -25.60 -24.81 28.91
C PHE A 68 -26.44 -23.63 29.42
N PRO A 69 -27.74 -23.82 29.69
CA PRO A 69 -28.51 -23.00 30.63
C PRO A 69 -28.00 -23.12 32.07
N LYS A 70 -28.58 -22.33 32.97
CA LYS A 70 -28.46 -22.53 34.42
C LYS A 70 -29.23 -23.79 34.82
N GLY A 71 -28.57 -24.74 35.50
CA GLY A 71 -29.18 -26.01 35.90
C GLY A 71 -28.19 -26.99 36.52
N THR A 72 -28.65 -28.22 36.76
CA THR A 72 -27.82 -29.32 37.27
C THR A 72 -27.82 -30.44 36.24
N TYR A 73 -26.63 -30.96 35.92
CA TYR A 73 -26.42 -31.89 34.82
C TYR A 73 -25.62 -33.10 35.28
N THR A 74 -26.10 -34.30 34.93
CA THR A 74 -25.35 -35.55 35.05
C THR A 74 -24.81 -35.94 33.68
N VAL A 75 -23.49 -36.12 33.60
CA VAL A 75 -22.74 -36.45 32.39
C VAL A 75 -22.22 -37.87 32.50
N LYS A 76 -22.40 -38.67 31.46
CA LYS A 76 -21.89 -40.03 31.34
C LYS A 76 -21.08 -40.20 30.06
N SER A 77 -20.00 -40.97 30.09
CA SER A 77 -19.20 -41.26 28.90
C SER A 77 -18.43 -42.59 29.00
N ARG A 78 -17.79 -43.00 27.90
CA ARG A 78 -16.84 -44.13 27.89
C ARG A 78 -15.39 -43.71 28.14
N ASN A 79 -15.11 -42.43 28.39
CA ASN A 79 -13.76 -41.93 28.61
C ASN A 79 -13.23 -42.36 29.98
N ASN A 80 -11.99 -42.84 30.01
CA ASN A 80 -11.22 -43.04 31.23
C ASN A 80 -10.69 -41.69 31.77
N GLY A 81 -10.08 -41.68 32.95
CA GLY A 81 -9.41 -40.50 33.51
C GLY A 81 -10.36 -39.52 34.19
N THR A 82 -10.00 -38.23 34.20
CA THR A 82 -10.74 -37.19 34.92
C THR A 82 -11.16 -36.01 34.05
N ILE A 83 -12.22 -35.29 34.46
CA ILE A 83 -12.76 -34.11 33.76
C ILE A 83 -12.80 -32.89 34.69
N ASP A 84 -12.27 -31.77 34.19
CA ASP A 84 -12.50 -30.43 34.70
C ASP A 84 -13.56 -29.71 33.85
N VAL A 85 -14.41 -28.90 34.49
CA VAL A 85 -15.42 -28.06 33.85
C VAL A 85 -15.27 -26.61 34.33
N ARG A 86 -15.03 -25.68 33.40
CA ARG A 86 -14.84 -24.24 33.66
C ARG A 86 -15.92 -23.41 32.98
N ASN A 87 -16.49 -22.43 33.67
CA ASN A 87 -17.33 -21.40 33.06
C ASN A 87 -16.43 -20.43 32.28
N MET A 88 -16.69 -20.23 30.98
CA MET A 88 -15.81 -19.39 30.15
C MET A 88 -16.07 -17.89 30.26
N ASN A 89 -17.26 -17.47 30.71
CA ASN A 89 -17.58 -16.07 30.97
C ASN A 89 -16.98 -15.53 32.28
N THR A 90 -16.93 -16.36 33.32
CA THR A 90 -16.39 -15.96 34.64
C THR A 90 -14.98 -16.48 34.90
N GLU A 91 -14.49 -17.38 34.05
CA GLU A 91 -13.21 -18.08 34.17
C GLU A 91 -13.04 -18.87 35.48
N VAL A 92 -14.14 -19.21 36.14
CA VAL A 92 -14.15 -20.03 37.36
C VAL A 92 -14.35 -21.50 37.00
N ASP A 93 -13.50 -22.37 37.54
CA ASP A 93 -13.68 -23.82 37.48
C ASP A 93 -14.87 -24.20 38.37
N VAL A 94 -15.96 -24.72 37.77
CA VAL A 94 -17.22 -25.04 38.47
C VAL A 94 -17.26 -26.49 38.97
N SER A 95 -16.37 -27.34 38.48
CA SER A 95 -16.11 -28.68 39.01
C SER A 95 -14.79 -29.22 38.45
N THR A 96 -13.97 -29.90 39.26
CA THR A 96 -12.65 -30.39 38.86
C THR A 96 -12.40 -31.83 39.30
N GLN A 97 -11.48 -32.51 38.62
CA GLN A 97 -11.04 -33.89 38.89
C GLN A 97 -12.17 -34.95 38.91
N ASN A 98 -13.29 -34.68 38.23
CA ASN A 98 -14.44 -35.57 38.16
C ASN A 98 -14.09 -36.89 37.47
N ASN A 99 -14.71 -38.02 37.87
CA ASN A 99 -14.59 -39.27 37.11
C ASN A 99 -15.24 -39.12 35.73
N ALA A 100 -14.46 -39.30 34.66
CA ALA A 100 -14.90 -39.07 33.29
C ALA A 100 -16.06 -39.99 32.82
N HIS A 101 -16.27 -41.14 33.46
CA HIS A 101 -17.36 -42.06 33.13
C HIS A 101 -18.74 -41.58 33.60
N ASN A 102 -18.83 -40.92 34.76
CA ASN A 102 -20.10 -40.50 35.36
C ASN A 102 -19.87 -39.46 36.47
N PHE A 103 -20.34 -38.23 36.25
CA PHE A 103 -20.28 -37.16 37.24
C PHE A 103 -21.49 -36.22 37.15
N THR A 104 -21.67 -35.37 38.17
CA THR A 104 -22.75 -34.37 38.21
C THR A 104 -22.18 -33.01 38.61
N PHE A 105 -22.57 -31.96 37.90
CA PHE A 105 -22.16 -30.58 38.18
C PHE A 105 -23.35 -29.61 38.03
N THR A 106 -23.18 -28.38 38.52
CA THR A 106 -24.20 -27.31 38.42
C THR A 106 -23.61 -26.10 37.71
N THR A 107 -24.35 -25.56 36.76
CA THR A 107 -24.01 -24.32 36.04
C THR A 107 -24.62 -23.12 36.80
N PRO A 108 -23.82 -22.15 37.29
CA PRO A 108 -24.36 -21.00 38.03
C PRO A 108 -25.20 -20.05 37.16
N SER A 109 -24.89 -19.98 35.87
CA SER A 109 -25.54 -19.16 34.85
C SER A 109 -25.75 -19.95 33.56
N ALA A 110 -26.54 -19.40 32.63
CA ALA A 110 -26.37 -19.76 31.22
C ALA A 110 -24.98 -19.28 30.74
N GLY A 111 -24.40 -19.99 29.77
CA GLY A 111 -23.10 -19.65 29.19
C GLY A 111 -22.39 -20.86 28.57
N TRP A 112 -21.19 -20.64 28.05
CA TRP A 112 -20.30 -21.71 27.59
C TRP A 112 -19.47 -22.28 28.75
N TYR A 113 -19.28 -23.60 28.72
CA TYR A 113 -18.50 -24.33 29.69
C TYR A 113 -17.48 -25.21 28.97
N ARG A 114 -16.19 -25.04 29.33
CA ARG A 114 -15.08 -25.82 28.80
C ARG A 114 -14.88 -27.07 29.63
N PHE A 115 -15.04 -28.22 28.99
CA PHE A 115 -14.70 -29.54 29.52
C PHE A 115 -13.28 -29.87 29.10
N ILE A 116 -12.38 -30.25 30.02
CA ILE A 116 -11.05 -30.79 29.70
C ILE A 116 -10.96 -32.22 30.24
N LEU A 117 -10.61 -33.18 29.38
CA LEU A 117 -10.32 -34.56 29.76
C LEU A 117 -8.82 -34.73 30.08
N ARG A 118 -8.50 -35.47 31.14
CA ARG A 118 -7.13 -35.61 31.66
C ARG A 118 -6.80 -37.03 32.12
N GLY A 119 -5.51 -37.33 32.23
CA GLY A 119 -5.03 -38.58 32.85
C GLY A 119 -5.28 -39.83 32.01
N VAL A 120 -5.37 -39.68 30.68
CA VAL A 120 -5.58 -40.78 29.72
C VAL A 120 -4.29 -40.98 28.91
N SER A 121 -4.00 -42.22 28.54
CA SER A 121 -2.86 -42.54 27.66
C SER A 121 -3.08 -41.97 26.25
N ALA A 122 -2.02 -41.41 25.66
CA ALA A 122 -2.04 -40.95 24.26
C ALA A 122 -2.51 -42.04 23.29
N ASN A 123 -3.19 -41.63 22.22
CA ASN A 123 -3.82 -42.49 21.21
C ASN A 123 -4.97 -43.39 21.71
N THR A 124 -5.43 -43.24 22.95
CA THR A 124 -6.66 -43.90 23.43
C THR A 124 -7.88 -43.32 22.72
N SER A 125 -8.78 -44.17 22.22
CA SER A 125 -10.03 -43.72 21.60
C SER A 125 -10.97 -43.09 22.63
N MET A 126 -11.51 -41.91 22.30
CA MET A 126 -12.46 -41.18 23.13
C MET A 126 -13.90 -41.57 22.78
N GLY A 127 -14.83 -41.40 23.74
CA GLY A 127 -16.25 -41.71 23.57
C GLY A 127 -17.17 -40.51 23.82
N ASP A 128 -18.31 -40.51 23.14
CA ASP A 128 -19.38 -39.51 23.25
C ASP A 128 -19.85 -39.26 24.70
N PHE A 129 -20.29 -38.03 24.98
CA PHE A 129 -20.89 -37.64 26.24
C PHE A 129 -22.42 -37.69 26.16
N THR A 130 -23.05 -38.53 26.97
CA THR A 130 -24.49 -38.43 27.26
C THR A 130 -24.68 -37.47 28.44
N ILE A 131 -25.24 -36.31 28.16
CA ILE A 131 -25.57 -35.26 29.14
C ILE A 131 -27.06 -35.36 29.45
N SER A 132 -27.47 -35.21 30.71
CA SER A 132 -28.88 -35.23 31.08
C SER A 132 -29.20 -34.34 32.28
N SER A 133 -30.47 -33.90 32.37
CA SER A 133 -30.96 -33.06 33.48
C SER A 133 -32.43 -33.37 33.80
N THR A 134 -32.81 -33.13 35.06
CA THR A 134 -34.19 -33.17 35.56
C THR A 134 -34.76 -31.78 35.83
N ASN A 135 -33.92 -30.73 35.88
CA ASN A 135 -34.34 -29.34 36.12
C ASN A 135 -34.17 -28.41 34.89
N VAL A 136 -33.67 -28.94 33.77
CA VAL A 136 -33.62 -28.26 32.46
C VAL A 136 -34.17 -29.18 31.37
N SER A 137 -34.92 -28.63 30.43
CA SER A 137 -35.61 -29.38 29.37
C SER A 137 -35.48 -28.73 27.98
N GLY A 138 -35.85 -29.50 26.94
CA GLY A 138 -35.83 -29.06 25.54
C GLY A 138 -34.59 -29.53 24.77
N ALA A 139 -34.80 -30.12 23.59
CA ALA A 139 -33.73 -30.74 22.78
C ALA A 139 -32.61 -29.78 22.32
N ASN A 140 -32.86 -28.46 22.34
CA ASN A 140 -31.89 -27.43 21.96
C ASN A 140 -31.21 -26.74 23.16
N ALA A 141 -31.43 -27.18 24.40
CA ALA A 141 -30.85 -26.55 25.58
C ALA A 141 -29.31 -26.66 25.63
N VAL A 142 -28.75 -27.87 25.42
CA VAL A 142 -27.30 -28.12 25.47
C VAL A 142 -26.75 -28.33 24.05
N TYR A 143 -25.66 -27.67 23.68
CA TYR A 143 -25.08 -27.74 22.33
C TYR A 143 -23.59 -27.34 22.26
N LEU A 144 -22.90 -27.77 21.20
CA LEU A 144 -21.61 -27.23 20.76
C LEU A 144 -21.82 -26.04 19.82
N ALA A 145 -20.76 -25.27 19.57
CA ALA A 145 -20.72 -24.40 18.39
C ALA A 145 -20.57 -25.21 17.10
N ASP A 146 -21.12 -24.67 16.01
CA ASP A 146 -21.06 -25.23 14.66
C ASP A 146 -19.70 -24.96 13.98
N TRP A 147 -19.03 -23.87 14.40
CA TRP A 147 -17.79 -23.37 13.80
C TRP A 147 -16.72 -23.06 14.85
N ARG A 148 -15.44 -23.23 14.46
CA ARG A 148 -14.27 -22.86 15.27
C ARG A 148 -13.82 -21.42 15.05
N SER A 149 -13.93 -20.93 13.81
CA SER A 149 -13.66 -19.54 13.43
C SER A 149 -14.52 -18.58 14.25
N VAL A 150 -13.98 -17.39 14.54
CA VAL A 150 -14.62 -16.35 15.37
C VAL A 150 -14.85 -15.07 14.55
N PRO A 151 -15.81 -14.20 14.94
CA PRO A 151 -16.15 -13.02 14.17
C PRO A 151 -15.01 -12.00 14.20
N SER A 152 -14.59 -11.49 13.02
CA SER A 152 -13.67 -10.37 12.93
C SER A 152 -14.37 -9.09 13.40
N LEU A 153 -13.71 -8.31 14.26
CA LEU A 153 -14.31 -7.20 15.00
C LEU A 153 -13.80 -5.87 14.50
N HIS A 154 -14.73 -4.97 14.17
CA HIS A 154 -14.44 -3.72 13.46
C HIS A 154 -14.66 -2.51 14.36
N LEU A 155 -13.67 -1.64 14.40
CA LEU A 155 -13.78 -0.28 14.86
C LEU A 155 -14.09 0.63 13.66
N ASN A 156 -15.28 1.20 13.66
CA ASN A 156 -15.82 1.99 12.56
C ASN A 156 -15.97 3.46 12.94
N GLY A 157 -15.86 4.36 11.97
CA GLY A 157 -16.04 5.79 12.19
C GLY A 157 -14.87 6.42 12.96
N PHE A 158 -14.30 7.49 12.40
CA PHE A 158 -13.09 8.13 12.94
C PHE A 158 -13.39 9.63 13.10
N GLY A 159 -14.39 9.95 13.91
CA GLY A 159 -14.78 11.33 14.24
C GLY A 159 -13.85 11.97 15.26
N SER A 160 -13.99 13.28 15.46
CA SER A 160 -13.16 14.06 16.40
C SER A 160 -14.02 14.90 17.33
N THR A 161 -13.59 15.07 18.57
CA THR A 161 -14.11 16.10 19.49
C THR A 161 -13.55 17.50 19.22
N ALA A 162 -12.52 17.67 18.39
CA ALA A 162 -11.97 18.98 18.04
C ALA A 162 -12.97 19.77 17.17
N PRO A 163 -13.51 20.91 17.64
CA PRO A 163 -14.59 21.63 16.93
C PRO A 163 -14.12 22.29 15.62
N GLU A 164 -12.81 22.49 15.46
CA GLU A 164 -12.17 22.99 14.24
C GLU A 164 -11.55 21.90 13.34
N LEU A 165 -11.98 20.63 13.46
CA LEU A 165 -11.58 19.55 12.54
C LEU A 165 -11.91 19.92 11.07
N PRO A 166 -10.92 19.93 10.16
CA PRO A 166 -11.17 20.21 8.74
C PRO A 166 -12.02 19.14 8.05
N ASN A 167 -13.04 19.58 7.30
CA ASN A 167 -13.95 18.67 6.59
C ASN A 167 -13.30 18.02 5.34
N GLY A 168 -13.53 16.72 5.19
CA GLY A 168 -13.22 15.95 3.98
C GLY A 168 -11.76 15.48 3.88
N ASN A 169 -11.29 15.32 2.64
CA ASN A 169 -9.93 14.88 2.30
C ASN A 169 -8.93 16.02 2.52
N ALA A 170 -8.66 16.35 3.78
CA ALA A 170 -7.92 17.52 4.25
C ALA A 170 -6.64 17.19 5.03
N PHE A 171 -6.28 15.90 5.10
CA PHE A 171 -5.20 15.39 5.94
C PHE A 171 -4.21 14.58 5.09
N ASP A 172 -2.91 14.79 5.27
CA ASP A 172 -1.85 14.08 4.54
C ASP A 172 -0.93 13.23 5.41
N TRP A 173 -1.13 13.25 6.73
CA TRP A 173 -0.59 12.23 7.64
C TRP A 173 -1.67 11.63 8.54
N ILE A 174 -1.49 10.37 8.91
CA ILE A 174 -2.24 9.65 9.95
C ILE A 174 -1.28 8.88 10.85
N TYR A 175 -1.60 8.81 12.14
CA TYR A 175 -0.86 8.15 13.21
C TYR A 175 -1.83 7.34 14.09
N ASP A 176 -1.36 6.21 14.64
CA ASP A 176 -2.09 5.35 15.58
C ASP A 176 -1.13 4.54 16.48
N GLU A 177 -1.64 4.01 17.60
CA GLU A 177 -0.96 3.04 18.47
C GLU A 177 -1.85 1.80 18.74
N VAL A 178 -1.37 0.62 18.32
CA VAL A 178 -2.01 -0.68 18.63
C VAL A 178 -1.14 -1.60 19.49
N GLN A 179 -1.78 -2.54 20.18
CA GLN A 179 -1.10 -3.56 20.96
C GLN A 179 -1.90 -4.88 21.01
N ILE A 180 -1.21 -6.01 20.81
CA ILE A 180 -1.65 -7.33 21.27
C ILE A 180 -1.02 -7.57 22.66
N PRO A 181 -1.77 -7.86 23.73
CA PRO A 181 -1.21 -8.12 25.05
C PRO A 181 -0.58 -9.53 25.14
N GLU A 182 0.37 -9.73 26.05
CA GLU A 182 1.05 -11.03 26.29
C GLU A 182 0.09 -12.20 26.55
N THR A 183 -1.09 -11.93 27.13
CA THR A 183 -2.13 -12.93 27.38
C THR A 183 -2.92 -13.37 26.13
N SER A 184 -2.66 -12.73 24.98
CA SER A 184 -3.43 -12.90 23.74
C SER A 184 -2.55 -13.06 22.50
N ASP A 185 -1.25 -13.35 22.69
CA ASP A 185 -0.27 -13.53 21.63
C ASP A 185 -0.44 -14.89 20.93
N TYR A 186 -1.50 -15.00 20.14
CA TYR A 186 -1.99 -16.24 19.54
C TYR A 186 -1.81 -16.25 18.01
N LEU A 187 -1.48 -17.43 17.46
CA LEU A 187 -1.36 -17.65 16.01
C LEU A 187 -2.69 -17.31 15.33
N GLY A 188 -2.61 -16.59 14.20
CA GLY A 188 -3.80 -16.15 13.48
C GLY A 188 -4.37 -14.84 13.99
N THR A 189 -3.78 -14.19 15.01
CA THR A 189 -4.20 -12.84 15.40
C THR A 189 -3.69 -11.82 14.37
N TYR A 190 -4.60 -11.09 13.72
CA TYR A 190 -4.29 -9.88 12.96
C TYR A 190 -4.97 -8.67 13.63
N VAL A 191 -4.18 -7.64 13.91
CA VAL A 191 -4.65 -6.33 14.35
C VAL A 191 -4.30 -5.32 13.26
N GLU A 192 -5.30 -4.98 12.45
CA GLU A 192 -5.23 -3.82 11.56
C GLU A 192 -5.24 -2.56 12.42
N ALA A 193 -4.17 -1.77 12.37
CA ALA A 193 -4.06 -0.49 13.08
C ALA A 193 -5.05 0.53 12.50
N PHE A 194 -4.99 0.70 11.18
CA PHE A 194 -6.06 1.32 10.44
C PHE A 194 -6.05 0.93 8.96
N GLY A 195 -7.23 0.65 8.44
CA GLY A 195 -7.53 0.69 7.02
C GLY A 195 -7.58 2.12 6.50
N PHE A 196 -7.30 2.26 5.21
CA PHE A 196 -7.55 3.46 4.42
C PHE A 196 -8.26 3.03 3.13
N LYS A 197 -8.92 3.96 2.43
CA LYS A 197 -9.87 3.67 1.33
C LYS A 197 -9.44 2.57 0.33
N ASN A 198 -8.14 2.46 0.01
CA ASN A 198 -7.59 1.48 -0.92
C ASN A 198 -6.41 0.65 -0.31
N GLY A 199 -6.38 0.40 1.00
CA GLY A 199 -5.37 -0.46 1.62
C GLY A 199 -5.41 -0.57 3.14
N TYR A 200 -4.44 -1.26 3.74
CA TYR A 200 -4.39 -1.53 5.18
C TYR A 200 -2.96 -1.60 5.73
N ILE A 201 -2.82 -1.40 7.04
CA ILE A 201 -1.58 -1.61 7.79
C ILE A 201 -1.86 -2.19 9.19
N GLY A 202 -1.00 -3.09 9.67
CA GLY A 202 -1.11 -3.60 11.04
C GLY A 202 -0.08 -4.67 11.42
N ILE A 203 -0.38 -5.39 12.51
CA ILE A 203 0.49 -6.40 13.14
C ILE A 203 -0.17 -7.78 13.17
N GLN A 204 0.58 -8.82 12.83
CA GLN A 204 0.12 -10.21 12.81
C GLN A 204 1.02 -11.13 13.64
N ASN A 205 0.44 -12.12 14.32
CA ASN A 205 1.17 -13.27 14.84
C ASN A 205 1.01 -14.45 13.87
N ASN A 206 2.05 -14.66 13.06
CA ASN A 206 2.18 -15.77 12.11
C ASN A 206 2.88 -17.01 12.73
N GLY A 207 2.79 -17.18 14.06
CA GLY A 207 3.36 -18.32 14.77
C GLY A 207 4.88 -18.26 14.85
N LYS A 208 5.56 -19.30 14.35
CA LYS A 208 7.02 -19.45 14.42
C LYS A 208 7.66 -19.61 13.05
N MET A 209 8.77 -18.90 12.85
CA MET A 209 9.66 -19.06 11.71
C MET A 209 10.40 -20.42 11.75
N LYS A 210 11.00 -20.83 10.62
CA LYS A 210 11.74 -22.10 10.48
C LYS A 210 12.92 -22.26 11.45
N ASN A 211 13.44 -21.17 12.03
CA ASN A 211 14.50 -21.16 13.03
C ASN A 211 13.98 -21.24 14.48
N GLY A 212 12.65 -21.32 14.70
CA GLY A 212 12.02 -21.43 16.01
C GLY A 212 11.69 -20.09 16.70
N ALA A 213 12.17 -18.95 16.18
CA ALA A 213 11.76 -17.63 16.65
C ALA A 213 10.33 -17.29 16.22
N MET A 214 9.67 -16.37 16.91
CA MET A 214 8.32 -15.93 16.57
C MET A 214 8.30 -15.17 15.23
N ASN A 215 7.16 -15.22 14.52
CA ASN A 215 6.87 -14.38 13.37
C ASN A 215 5.82 -13.32 13.75
N HIS A 216 6.28 -12.32 14.48
CA HIS A 216 5.58 -11.09 14.82
C HIS A 216 5.73 -10.11 13.66
N THR A 217 4.86 -10.33 12.68
CA THR A 217 4.89 -9.73 11.36
C THR A 217 4.27 -8.34 11.35
N ILE A 218 4.81 -7.44 10.53
CA ILE A 218 4.15 -6.19 10.13
C ILE A 218 3.74 -6.30 8.65
N ILE A 219 2.51 -5.93 8.31
CA ILE A 219 1.97 -5.96 6.95
C ILE A 219 1.48 -4.57 6.52
N PHE A 220 1.77 -4.18 5.28
CA PHE A 220 1.30 -2.93 4.67
C PHE A 220 0.93 -3.16 3.19
N SER A 221 -0.35 -2.93 2.85
CA SER A 221 -0.97 -3.38 1.60
C SER A 221 -1.71 -2.26 0.87
N SER A 222 -1.71 -2.30 -0.46
CA SER A 222 -2.52 -1.44 -1.35
C SER A 222 -3.23 -2.26 -2.43
N TRP A 223 -4.55 -2.10 -2.56
CA TRP A 223 -5.33 -2.69 -3.66
C TRP A 223 -5.05 -2.00 -5.02
N ASP A 224 -5.25 -2.72 -6.12
CA ASP A 224 -5.21 -2.20 -7.49
C ASP A 224 -6.43 -1.29 -7.80
N ASN A 225 -6.38 -0.54 -8.91
CA ASN A 225 -7.57 0.10 -9.50
C ASN A 225 -8.30 -0.86 -10.45
N GLY A 226 -8.75 -1.98 -9.89
CA GLY A 226 -9.32 -3.12 -10.60
C GLY A 226 -9.01 -4.40 -9.83
N ASP A 227 -9.07 -5.53 -10.53
CA ASP A 227 -8.82 -6.85 -9.97
C ASP A 227 -8.19 -7.75 -11.04
N THR A 228 -7.06 -8.41 -10.72
CA THR A 228 -6.41 -9.36 -11.63
C THR A 228 -6.99 -10.77 -11.58
N ASP A 229 -7.83 -11.10 -10.60
CA ASP A 229 -8.45 -12.42 -10.49
C ASP A 229 -9.67 -12.52 -11.42
N SER A 230 -10.55 -11.51 -11.41
CA SER A 230 -11.63 -11.38 -12.40
C SER A 230 -11.14 -10.83 -13.76
N ASN A 231 -10.00 -10.16 -13.83
CA ASN A 231 -9.42 -9.69 -15.09
C ASN A 231 -7.88 -9.84 -15.15
N PRO A 232 -7.34 -11.01 -15.54
CA PRO A 232 -5.91 -11.25 -15.65
C PRO A 232 -5.15 -10.27 -16.56
N SER A 233 -5.82 -9.66 -17.56
CA SER A 233 -5.25 -8.68 -18.48
C SER A 233 -5.42 -7.22 -18.03
N LEU A 234 -5.79 -6.97 -16.76
CA LEU A 234 -5.86 -5.63 -16.17
C LEU A 234 -4.59 -4.82 -16.49
N ALA A 235 -4.75 -3.69 -17.17
CA ALA A 235 -3.62 -2.91 -17.70
C ALA A 235 -2.63 -2.49 -16.58
N ALA A 236 -1.33 -2.55 -16.86
CA ALA A 236 -0.28 -2.38 -15.86
C ALA A 236 -0.36 -1.05 -15.08
N TYR A 237 -0.80 0.05 -15.72
CA TYR A 237 -0.96 1.35 -15.05
C TYR A 237 -2.11 1.37 -14.02
N LYS A 238 -3.03 0.40 -14.06
CA LYS A 238 -4.08 0.21 -13.05
C LYS A 238 -3.63 -0.67 -11.87
N ARG A 239 -2.46 -1.31 -11.96
CA ARG A 239 -1.93 -2.16 -10.90
C ARG A 239 -1.16 -1.30 -9.89
N SER A 240 -1.46 -1.46 -8.61
CA SER A 240 -0.72 -0.82 -7.52
C SER A 240 0.63 -1.52 -7.36
N GLY A 241 1.66 -0.76 -6.95
CA GLY A 241 3.04 -1.24 -7.05
C GLY A 241 4.00 -0.58 -6.07
N ILE A 242 4.97 -1.37 -5.59
CA ILE A 242 6.01 -0.91 -4.66
C ILE A 242 6.95 0.07 -5.36
N ILE A 243 7.33 1.14 -4.66
CA ILE A 243 8.25 2.18 -5.10
C ILE A 243 9.61 2.03 -4.41
N GLY A 244 9.59 1.61 -3.14
CA GLY A 244 10.76 1.23 -2.38
C GLY A 244 10.38 0.57 -1.07
N ILE A 245 11.35 -0.09 -0.45
CA ILE A 245 11.31 -0.71 0.88
C ILE A 245 12.57 -0.30 1.64
N ASP A 246 12.62 -0.54 2.94
CA ASP A 246 13.89 -0.53 3.66
C ASP A 246 14.62 -1.87 3.44
N SER A 247 15.73 -1.83 2.68
CA SER A 247 16.52 -3.02 2.36
C SER A 247 17.42 -3.50 3.51
N THR A 248 17.43 -2.81 4.65
CA THR A 248 18.12 -3.26 5.87
C THR A 248 17.27 -4.20 6.73
N LEU A 249 15.95 -4.20 6.55
CA LEU A 249 15.01 -5.04 7.29
C LEU A 249 15.01 -6.48 6.74
N GLN A 250 15.35 -7.44 7.60
CA GLN A 250 15.51 -8.85 7.28
C GLN A 250 14.18 -9.56 6.97
N ASN A 251 14.22 -10.51 6.03
CA ASN A 251 13.05 -11.27 5.55
C ASN A 251 11.85 -10.41 5.10
N THR A 252 12.12 -9.17 4.64
CA THR A 252 11.13 -8.33 3.97
C THR A 252 10.68 -9.00 2.68
N VAL A 253 9.39 -9.36 2.61
CA VAL A 253 8.76 -9.95 1.43
C VAL A 253 7.99 -8.86 0.69
N VAL A 254 8.13 -8.85 -0.63
CA VAL A 254 7.39 -7.99 -1.56
C VAL A 254 6.69 -8.89 -2.57
N GLU A 255 5.37 -8.86 -2.61
CA GLU A 255 4.57 -9.71 -3.50
C GLU A 255 3.20 -9.08 -3.83
N ARG A 256 2.39 -9.81 -4.59
CA ARG A 256 1.01 -9.44 -4.93
C ARG A 256 0.04 -10.42 -4.30
N PHE A 257 -1.09 -9.89 -3.83
CA PHE A 257 -2.18 -10.68 -3.24
C PHE A 257 -3.39 -10.75 -4.18
N GLY A 258 -4.29 -11.68 -3.87
CA GLY A 258 -5.54 -11.98 -4.57
C GLY A 258 -6.50 -12.74 -3.65
N GLY A 259 -7.71 -13.03 -4.14
CA GLY A 259 -8.79 -13.68 -3.38
C GLY A 259 -9.72 -12.73 -2.62
N GLU A 260 -9.30 -11.48 -2.40
CA GLU A 260 -10.05 -10.40 -1.74
C GLU A 260 -10.10 -9.14 -2.63
N GLY A 261 -10.16 -9.36 -3.95
CA GLY A 261 -9.56 -8.43 -4.92
C GLY A 261 -8.04 -8.53 -4.88
N THR A 262 -7.35 -7.77 -5.73
CA THR A 262 -5.89 -7.89 -5.89
C THR A 262 -5.16 -6.58 -5.60
N GLY A 263 -3.87 -6.70 -5.30
CA GLY A 263 -3.01 -5.56 -4.99
C GLY A 263 -1.56 -5.96 -4.82
N CYS A 264 -0.81 -5.17 -4.05
CA CYS A 264 0.54 -5.50 -3.61
C CYS A 264 0.70 -5.22 -2.11
N HIS A 265 1.61 -5.96 -1.48
CA HIS A 265 1.94 -5.76 -0.07
C HIS A 265 3.42 -5.91 0.23
N VAL A 266 3.82 -5.33 1.36
CA VAL A 266 5.14 -5.52 1.97
C VAL A 266 4.94 -6.14 3.34
N ILE A 267 5.59 -7.28 3.57
CA ILE A 267 5.47 -8.08 4.79
C ILE A 267 6.87 -8.19 5.43
N LEU A 268 7.01 -7.63 6.63
CA LEU A 268 8.21 -7.74 7.45
C LEU A 268 8.10 -9.02 8.30
N ASN A 269 8.73 -10.12 7.86
CA ASN A 269 8.69 -11.40 8.59
C ASN A 269 9.81 -11.49 9.63
N GLY A 270 9.47 -11.69 10.90
CA GLY A 270 10.45 -11.72 11.96
C GLY A 270 9.88 -11.30 13.31
N ASP A 271 10.73 -10.69 14.12
CA ASP A 271 10.45 -10.34 15.51
C ASP A 271 10.24 -8.82 15.62
N TYR A 272 9.38 -8.27 14.74
CA TYR A 272 9.27 -6.83 14.47
C TYR A 272 8.35 -6.06 15.42
N TRP A 273 7.55 -6.78 16.20
CA TRP A 273 6.80 -6.24 17.32
C TRP A 273 6.80 -7.22 18.49
N LYS A 274 6.45 -6.70 19.67
CA LYS A 274 6.44 -7.46 20.93
C LYS A 274 5.04 -7.39 21.55
N PRO A 275 4.46 -8.52 22.01
CA PRO A 275 3.23 -8.45 22.77
C PRO A 275 3.45 -7.67 24.07
N GLY A 276 2.41 -7.00 24.56
CA GLY A 276 2.52 -6.08 25.69
C GLY A 276 3.22 -4.75 25.37
N LYS A 277 3.73 -4.54 24.13
CA LYS A 277 4.28 -3.27 23.67
C LYS A 277 3.39 -2.62 22.62
N TRP A 278 3.29 -1.29 22.69
CA TRP A 278 2.55 -0.51 21.69
C TRP A 278 3.37 -0.34 20.42
N VAL A 279 2.77 -0.75 19.30
CA VAL A 279 3.28 -0.52 17.95
C VAL A 279 2.64 0.74 17.43
N ARG A 280 3.47 1.74 17.16
CA ARG A 280 3.08 3.01 16.57
C ARG A 280 3.17 2.91 15.06
N PHE A 281 2.14 3.38 14.35
CA PHE A 281 2.15 3.50 12.90
C PHE A 281 2.04 4.96 12.47
N LEU A 282 2.69 5.29 11.36
CA LEU A 282 2.69 6.62 10.76
C LEU A 282 2.66 6.48 9.24
N LEU A 283 1.64 7.05 8.59
CA LEU A 283 1.49 7.03 7.14
C LEU A 283 1.42 8.46 6.56
N ASN A 284 2.02 8.67 5.38
CA ASN A 284 1.93 9.89 4.57
C ASN A 284 1.31 9.62 3.20
N VAL A 285 0.61 10.61 2.62
CA VAL A 285 0.09 10.58 1.24
C VAL A 285 0.37 11.85 0.45
N ARG A 286 0.80 11.69 -0.81
CA ARG A 286 0.93 12.77 -1.81
C ARG A 286 0.41 12.30 -3.18
N PRO A 287 -0.17 13.20 -4.00
CA PRO A 287 -0.72 12.85 -5.31
C PRO A 287 0.39 12.72 -6.35
N GLU A 288 0.27 11.83 -7.34
CA GLU A 288 1.19 11.74 -8.47
C GLU A 288 0.41 11.67 -9.78
N GLN A 289 0.80 12.47 -10.78
CA GLN A 289 0.33 12.28 -12.15
C GLN A 289 1.42 11.61 -12.99
N ILE A 290 1.08 10.50 -13.66
CA ILE A 290 1.93 9.86 -14.68
C ILE A 290 1.35 10.08 -16.07
N GLN A 291 2.19 10.05 -17.10
CA GLN A 291 1.76 10.04 -18.50
C GLN A 291 1.84 8.62 -19.07
N LEU A 292 0.79 8.18 -19.76
CA LEU A 292 0.71 6.87 -20.43
C LEU A 292 1.33 6.93 -21.84
N LYS A 293 1.50 5.76 -22.48
CA LYS A 293 2.14 5.64 -23.81
C LYS A 293 1.37 6.35 -24.94
N ASP A 294 0.07 6.64 -24.76
CA ASP A 294 -0.77 7.41 -25.67
C ASP A 294 -0.73 8.93 -25.42
N GLY A 295 0.06 9.39 -24.44
CA GLY A 295 0.16 10.80 -24.04
C GLY A 295 -0.91 11.25 -23.04
N SER A 296 -1.87 10.40 -22.68
CA SER A 296 -2.89 10.70 -21.67
C SER A 296 -2.31 10.71 -20.25
N ASN A 297 -2.97 11.43 -19.34
CA ASN A 297 -2.53 11.58 -17.96
C ASN A 297 -3.35 10.67 -17.02
N TYR A 298 -2.68 10.06 -16.05
CA TYR A 298 -3.27 9.13 -15.09
C TYR A 298 -2.86 9.51 -13.66
N GLU A 299 -3.85 9.74 -12.80
CA GLU A 299 -3.67 10.15 -11.40
C GLU A 299 -3.47 8.95 -10.48
N ASN A 300 -2.54 9.04 -9.56
CA ASN A 300 -2.21 8.05 -8.54
C ASN A 300 -2.02 8.74 -7.18
N THR A 301 -1.81 7.93 -6.14
CA THR A 301 -1.32 8.39 -4.84
C THR A 301 -0.05 7.65 -4.46
N ILE A 302 0.97 8.40 -4.04
CA ILE A 302 2.13 7.88 -3.32
C ILE A 302 1.73 7.79 -1.86
N ILE A 303 1.79 6.58 -1.29
CA ILE A 303 1.57 6.32 0.13
C ILE A 303 2.84 5.75 0.73
N SER A 304 3.26 6.28 1.89
CA SER A 304 4.51 5.90 2.56
C SER A 304 4.25 5.57 4.02
N ALA A 305 4.82 4.48 4.52
CA ALA A 305 4.55 3.96 5.86
C ALA A 305 5.81 3.74 6.69
N TRP A 306 5.70 4.04 7.98
CA TRP A 306 6.70 3.79 9.02
C TRP A 306 6.05 3.17 10.26
N TYR A 307 6.85 2.46 11.06
CA TYR A 307 6.47 1.95 12.37
C TYR A 307 7.53 2.26 13.43
N ASN A 308 7.16 2.13 14.72
CA ASN A 308 8.07 2.09 15.86
C ASN A 308 7.44 1.26 16.98
N VAL A 309 8.22 0.55 17.79
CA VAL A 309 7.72 -0.18 18.97
C VAL A 309 8.13 0.56 20.25
N ARG A 310 7.14 1.01 21.04
CA ARG A 310 7.37 1.80 22.26
C ARG A 310 8.26 1.06 23.25
N GLY A 311 9.41 1.67 23.56
CA GLY A 311 10.33 1.18 24.58
C GLY A 311 11.23 0.03 24.12
N GLU A 312 11.21 -0.33 22.83
CA GLU A 312 12.31 -1.06 22.19
C GLU A 312 13.34 -0.06 21.66
N ASP A 313 12.89 0.94 20.89
CA ASP A 313 13.70 2.06 20.40
C ASP A 313 12.87 3.35 20.19
N ASN A 314 13.54 4.43 19.78
CA ASN A 314 12.95 5.74 19.48
C ASN A 314 12.91 6.08 17.98
N GLU A 315 13.30 5.15 17.10
CA GLU A 315 13.42 5.39 15.66
C GLU A 315 12.13 4.98 14.91
N TRP A 316 11.82 5.75 13.87
CA TRP A 316 10.78 5.39 12.91
C TRP A 316 11.40 4.53 11.82
N HIS A 317 11.12 3.23 11.84
CA HIS A 317 11.54 2.26 10.84
C HIS A 317 10.65 2.39 9.60
N TYR A 318 11.26 2.38 8.41
CA TYR A 318 10.55 2.54 7.15
C TYR A 318 10.08 1.17 6.64
N ILE A 319 8.80 1.06 6.27
CA ILE A 319 8.25 -0.18 5.70
C ILE A 319 8.39 -0.11 4.18
N SER A 320 7.68 0.85 3.58
CA SER A 320 7.60 0.99 2.13
C SER A 320 7.02 2.33 1.71
N SER A 321 7.32 2.74 0.47
CA SER A 321 6.48 3.64 -0.32
C SER A 321 5.84 2.84 -1.44
N GLN A 322 4.53 3.01 -1.63
CA GLN A 322 3.71 2.31 -2.61
C GLN A 322 2.97 3.32 -3.50
N ARG A 323 2.71 2.93 -4.75
CA ARG A 323 1.76 3.61 -5.63
C ARG A 323 0.42 2.92 -5.46
N MET A 324 -0.56 3.63 -4.90
CA MET A 324 -1.98 3.32 -5.11
C MET A 324 -2.37 3.83 -6.50
N ALA A 325 -2.78 2.92 -7.38
CA ALA A 325 -3.12 3.28 -8.75
C ALA A 325 -4.44 4.06 -8.85
N GLY A 326 -4.50 5.02 -9.78
CA GLY A 326 -5.74 5.46 -10.40
C GLY A 326 -6.68 6.38 -9.61
N GLN A 327 -6.27 6.83 -8.41
CA GLN A 327 -6.99 7.84 -7.64
C GLN A 327 -5.99 8.78 -6.94
N SER A 328 -6.31 10.07 -6.89
CA SER A 328 -5.65 11.07 -6.03
C SER A 328 -6.39 11.11 -4.69
N LEU A 329 -5.77 10.52 -3.66
CA LEU A 329 -6.36 10.26 -2.35
C LEU A 329 -5.56 10.95 -1.25
N PHE A 330 -6.30 11.44 -0.26
CA PHE A 330 -5.78 12.00 0.97
C PHE A 330 -6.63 11.45 2.13
N PHE A 331 -6.07 11.43 3.33
CA PHE A 331 -6.80 10.99 4.51
C PHE A 331 -8.00 11.92 4.77
N GLY A 332 -9.15 11.33 5.09
CA GLY A 332 -10.42 12.05 5.24
C GLY A 332 -11.66 11.15 5.30
N SER A 333 -11.64 10.00 4.62
CA SER A 333 -12.66 8.96 4.68
C SER A 333 -12.08 7.57 4.37
N GLY A 334 -12.87 6.52 4.58
CA GLY A 334 -12.41 5.13 4.42
C GLY A 334 -11.47 4.67 5.53
N PHE A 335 -11.65 5.17 6.75
CA PHE A 335 -10.93 4.69 7.93
C PHE A 335 -11.77 3.60 8.64
N ASN A 336 -11.12 2.48 8.89
CA ASN A 336 -11.54 1.37 9.76
C ASN A 336 -10.33 0.94 10.59
N ALA A 337 -10.54 0.14 11.64
CA ALA A 337 -9.51 -0.69 12.25
C ALA A 337 -10.16 -2.02 12.63
N PHE A 338 -9.45 -3.14 12.65
CA PHE A 338 -10.05 -4.42 13.03
C PHE A 338 -9.15 -5.38 13.80
N LEU A 339 -9.79 -6.32 14.48
CA LEU A 339 -9.20 -7.48 15.12
C LEU A 339 -9.77 -8.74 14.44
N GLU A 340 -8.90 -9.55 13.86
CA GLU A 340 -9.26 -10.82 13.24
C GLU A 340 -8.47 -11.99 13.84
N GLU A 341 -9.12 -13.15 13.90
CA GLU A 341 -8.51 -14.47 13.96
C GLU A 341 -8.57 -15.04 12.53
N TYR A 342 -7.48 -15.08 11.76
CA TYR A 342 -7.49 -15.40 10.31
C TYR A 342 -7.23 -16.88 9.98
N THR A 343 -6.97 -17.73 10.97
CA THR A 343 -7.02 -19.19 10.76
C THR A 343 -8.47 -19.66 10.67
N ARG A 344 -8.71 -20.85 10.08
CA ARG A 344 -10.04 -21.24 9.60
C ARG A 344 -10.30 -22.73 9.79
N GLY A 345 -11.54 -23.08 10.11
CA GLY A 345 -11.99 -24.47 10.18
C GLY A 345 -11.16 -25.31 11.17
N ASN A 346 -10.48 -26.35 10.68
CA ASN A 346 -9.67 -27.23 11.54
C ASN A 346 -8.38 -26.58 12.09
N THR A 347 -7.94 -25.43 11.56
CA THR A 347 -6.77 -24.70 12.09
C THR A 347 -7.11 -23.51 12.97
N SER A 348 -8.38 -23.13 13.08
CA SER A 348 -8.82 -21.96 13.85
C SER A 348 -8.43 -22.05 15.33
N GLN A 349 -7.81 -20.98 15.85
CA GLN A 349 -7.49 -20.82 17.27
C GLN A 349 -8.61 -20.18 18.10
N GLY A 350 -9.82 -19.99 17.56
CA GLY A 350 -10.92 -19.24 18.21
C GLY A 350 -11.39 -19.71 19.60
N ASN A 351 -10.86 -20.80 20.17
CA ASN A 351 -10.98 -21.09 21.61
C ASN A 351 -10.08 -20.19 22.49
N ALA A 352 -9.16 -19.46 21.89
CA ALA A 352 -8.28 -18.48 22.51
C ALA A 352 -8.97 -17.11 22.56
N LYS A 353 -8.52 -16.24 23.46
CA LYS A 353 -8.96 -14.84 23.52
C LYS A 353 -8.02 -14.01 22.66
N HIS A 354 -8.36 -13.82 21.39
CA HIS A 354 -7.67 -12.85 20.55
C HIS A 354 -8.10 -11.47 21.07
N GLN A 355 -7.15 -10.65 21.53
CA GLN A 355 -7.44 -9.34 22.12
C GLN A 355 -6.50 -8.30 21.56
N ALA A 356 -7.00 -7.07 21.41
CA ALA A 356 -6.25 -5.94 20.91
C ALA A 356 -6.67 -4.64 21.60
N TYR A 357 -5.68 -3.78 21.84
CA TYR A 357 -5.86 -2.42 22.31
C TYR A 357 -5.53 -1.41 21.20
N TYR A 358 -6.30 -0.33 21.13
CA TYR A 358 -6.15 0.76 20.16
C TYR A 358 -6.22 2.11 20.89
N ARG A 359 -5.29 3.04 20.64
CA ARG A 359 -5.32 4.39 21.22
C ARG A 359 -4.62 5.42 20.35
N ARG A 360 -4.86 6.70 20.66
CA ARG A 360 -4.14 7.86 20.11
C ARG A 360 -4.12 7.86 18.58
N ILE A 361 -5.29 7.75 17.96
CA ILE A 361 -5.41 7.95 16.51
C ILE A 361 -5.43 9.45 16.23
N PHE A 362 -4.57 9.93 15.33
CA PHE A 362 -4.48 11.33 14.94
C PHE A 362 -4.32 11.49 13.43
N THR A 363 -4.91 12.54 12.85
CA THR A 363 -4.70 12.94 11.44
C THR A 363 -4.19 14.37 11.35
N ARG A 364 -3.14 14.62 10.59
CA ARG A 364 -2.52 15.95 10.44
C ARG A 364 -3.10 16.71 9.27
N SER A 365 -3.56 17.94 9.49
CA SER A 365 -4.18 18.74 8.44
C SER A 365 -3.15 19.47 7.57
N MET A 366 -3.31 19.35 6.26
CA MET A 366 -2.57 20.15 5.27
C MET A 366 -2.76 21.65 5.49
N GLN A 367 -3.99 22.08 5.78
CA GLN A 367 -4.38 23.50 5.78
C GLN A 367 -3.72 24.32 6.91
N GLY A 368 -3.17 23.68 7.95
CA GLY A 368 -2.52 24.37 9.08
C GLY A 368 -1.36 23.66 9.77
N GLY A 369 -1.06 22.39 9.43
CA GLY A 369 -0.06 21.57 10.11
C GLY A 369 -0.49 20.98 11.47
N ASN A 370 -1.65 21.40 11.99
CA ASN A 370 -2.18 20.89 13.26
C ASN A 370 -2.48 19.38 13.16
N TRP A 371 -2.14 18.62 14.19
CA TRP A 371 -2.65 17.27 14.41
C TRP A 371 -4.04 17.33 15.06
N TYR A 372 -4.96 16.48 14.59
CA TYR A 372 -6.32 16.35 15.14
C TYR A 372 -6.56 14.92 15.60
N ASN A 373 -7.03 14.75 16.84
CA ASN A 373 -7.43 13.46 17.38
C ASN A 373 -8.62 12.89 16.59
N ARG A 374 -8.61 11.59 16.30
CA ARG A 374 -9.81 10.82 15.96
C ARG A 374 -10.17 10.01 17.19
N ASN A 375 -11.24 10.37 17.87
CA ASN A 375 -11.61 9.79 19.16
C ASN A 375 -13.12 9.48 19.31
N ILE A 376 -13.89 9.59 18.22
CA ILE A 376 -15.30 9.24 18.17
C ILE A 376 -15.48 8.06 17.21
N PHE A 377 -15.91 6.92 17.75
CA PHE A 377 -15.96 5.62 17.06
C PHE A 377 -17.30 4.92 17.26
N SER A 378 -17.57 3.85 16.52
CA SER A 378 -18.62 2.87 16.76
C SER A 378 -18.10 1.45 16.55
N PHE A 379 -18.69 0.48 17.23
CA PHE A 379 -18.32 -0.94 17.05
C PHE A 379 -19.14 -1.61 15.95
N GLY A 380 -18.56 -2.63 15.35
CA GLY A 380 -19.24 -3.62 14.53
C GLY A 380 -18.46 -4.94 14.49
N HIS A 381 -18.99 -5.90 13.75
CA HIS A 381 -18.39 -7.21 13.55
C HIS A 381 -18.81 -7.79 12.18
N THR A 382 -18.02 -8.70 11.63
CA THR A 382 -18.42 -9.61 10.55
C THR A 382 -18.69 -10.99 11.13
N ASP A 383 -19.58 -11.77 10.48
CA ASP A 383 -20.11 -13.05 10.99
C ASP A 383 -20.73 -12.95 12.42
N GLY A 384 -20.93 -14.08 13.10
CA GLY A 384 -21.33 -14.10 14.51
C GLY A 384 -22.73 -13.59 14.84
N GLY A 385 -23.74 -13.94 14.03
CA GLY A 385 -25.16 -13.71 14.32
C GLY A 385 -25.74 -14.66 15.38
N ASP A 386 -27.03 -14.49 15.71
CA ASP A 386 -27.66 -15.07 16.92
C ASP A 386 -28.22 -16.50 16.78
N ASN A 387 -27.85 -17.22 15.73
CA ASN A 387 -28.31 -18.59 15.52
C ASN A 387 -27.74 -19.55 16.58
N LYS A 388 -28.52 -20.55 17.00
CA LYS A 388 -28.04 -21.62 17.88
C LYS A 388 -26.83 -22.32 17.25
N GLY A 389 -25.68 -22.26 17.91
CA GLY A 389 -24.42 -22.84 17.44
C GLY A 389 -23.46 -21.84 16.79
N ALA A 390 -23.91 -20.61 16.51
CA ALA A 390 -23.06 -19.55 15.99
C ALA A 390 -22.00 -19.08 17.02
N ARG A 391 -20.91 -18.52 16.48
CA ARG A 391 -19.81 -17.92 17.24
C ARG A 391 -20.01 -16.41 17.33
N ASN A 392 -20.68 -15.98 18.38
CA ASN A 392 -20.91 -14.57 18.68
C ASN A 392 -20.08 -14.10 19.90
N ASP A 393 -19.04 -14.83 20.27
CA ASP A 393 -18.17 -14.57 21.42
C ASP A 393 -17.23 -13.38 21.17
N ARG A 394 -17.80 -12.19 21.30
CA ARG A 394 -17.17 -10.88 21.15
C ARG A 394 -17.30 -10.02 22.40
N HIS A 395 -16.23 -9.30 22.76
CA HIS A 395 -16.28 -8.23 23.75
C HIS A 395 -15.62 -6.96 23.17
N GLN A 396 -16.37 -5.86 23.14
CA GLN A 396 -15.93 -4.58 22.59
C GLN A 396 -16.31 -3.45 23.55
N THR A 397 -15.32 -2.69 24.02
CA THR A 397 -15.48 -1.56 24.95
C THR A 397 -14.28 -0.61 24.86
N TYR A 398 -14.26 0.45 25.66
CA TYR A 398 -13.02 1.08 26.10
C TYR A 398 -12.75 0.81 27.59
N VAL A 399 -11.50 0.96 28.00
CA VAL A 399 -11.00 0.79 29.37
C VAL A 399 -9.88 1.79 29.64
N ASP A 400 -9.62 2.12 30.91
CA ASP A 400 -8.40 2.83 31.30
C ASP A 400 -7.23 1.82 31.32
N TYR A 401 -6.26 1.99 30.43
CA TYR A 401 -5.14 1.07 30.20
C TYR A 401 -3.86 1.85 29.84
N ASP A 402 -2.72 1.47 30.41
CA ASP A 402 -1.43 2.17 30.24
C ASP A 402 -1.52 3.72 30.45
N GLY A 403 -2.33 4.12 31.43
CA GLY A 403 -2.47 5.52 31.88
C GLY A 403 -3.55 6.36 31.19
N GLU A 404 -4.28 5.84 30.19
CA GLU A 404 -5.35 6.59 29.49
C GLU A 404 -6.46 5.69 28.95
N GLN A 405 -7.47 6.24 28.27
CA GLN A 405 -8.49 5.40 27.64
C GLN A 405 -7.99 4.76 26.34
N ALA A 406 -7.96 3.44 26.34
CA ALA A 406 -7.76 2.62 25.15
C ALA A 406 -9.06 1.86 24.81
N ILE A 407 -9.28 1.61 23.53
CA ILE A 407 -10.32 0.70 23.06
C ILE A 407 -9.81 -0.72 23.27
N LEU A 408 -10.66 -1.60 23.78
CA LEU A 408 -10.44 -3.04 23.87
C LEU A 408 -11.41 -3.74 22.92
N MET A 409 -10.87 -4.54 22.00
CA MET A 409 -11.63 -5.55 21.28
C MET A 409 -11.10 -6.94 21.65
N GLN A 410 -12.00 -7.89 21.87
CA GLN A 410 -11.73 -9.31 22.05
C GLN A 410 -12.64 -10.13 21.14
N SER A 411 -12.07 -10.99 20.32
CA SER A 411 -12.79 -12.06 19.62
C SER A 411 -12.36 -13.43 20.14
N GLY A 412 -13.31 -14.35 20.26
CA GLY A 412 -13.05 -15.71 20.71
C GLY A 412 -13.00 -15.90 22.22
N GLY A 413 -12.68 -17.13 22.61
CA GLY A 413 -12.58 -17.56 24.01
C GLY A 413 -13.89 -18.12 24.59
N TYR A 414 -14.95 -18.25 23.78
CA TYR A 414 -16.27 -18.77 24.19
C TYR A 414 -16.92 -17.97 25.32
N ILE A 415 -16.90 -16.65 25.23
CA ILE A 415 -17.69 -15.76 26.09
C ILE A 415 -19.09 -15.52 25.50
N GLU A 416 -20.12 -15.30 26.32
CA GLU A 416 -21.35 -14.62 25.84
C GLU A 416 -21.00 -13.19 25.33
N PRO A 417 -21.69 -12.67 24.29
CA PRO A 417 -21.45 -11.32 23.76
C PRO A 417 -21.54 -10.23 24.83
N ASN A 418 -20.55 -9.33 24.88
CA ASN A 418 -20.51 -8.22 25.85
C ASN A 418 -20.02 -6.91 25.23
N GLN A 419 -20.94 -6.01 24.90
CA GLN A 419 -20.64 -4.78 24.15
C GLN A 419 -21.47 -3.62 24.70
N PRO A 420 -21.06 -2.99 25.84
CA PRO A 420 -21.92 -2.05 26.57
C PRO A 420 -22.27 -0.77 25.77
N GLN A 421 -21.46 -0.37 24.80
CA GLN A 421 -21.74 0.73 23.87
C GLN A 421 -22.74 0.30 22.78
N GLY A 422 -22.66 -0.96 22.33
CA GLY A 422 -23.54 -1.60 21.34
C GLY A 422 -23.14 -1.39 19.87
N ASP A 423 -23.58 -2.30 19.00
CA ASP A 423 -23.28 -2.28 17.56
C ASP A 423 -23.77 -0.99 16.88
N GLY A 424 -22.94 -0.42 16.01
CA GLY A 424 -23.20 0.78 15.20
C GLY A 424 -23.32 2.10 15.97
N ARG A 425 -23.37 2.08 17.30
CA ARG A 425 -23.56 3.27 18.14
C ARG A 425 -22.25 4.03 18.34
N SER A 426 -22.30 5.35 18.15
CA SER A 426 -21.14 6.21 18.40
C SER A 426 -20.85 6.39 19.89
N PHE A 427 -19.59 6.28 20.27
CA PHE A 427 -19.03 6.60 21.57
C PHE A 427 -17.76 7.45 21.42
N THR A 428 -17.32 8.09 22.51
CA THR A 428 -16.12 8.94 22.55
C THR A 428 -15.16 8.42 23.61
N ILE A 429 -13.85 8.52 23.36
CA ILE A 429 -12.80 8.25 24.34
C ILE A 429 -11.89 9.47 24.54
N ASN A 430 -11.23 9.52 25.70
CA ASN A 430 -10.32 10.60 26.06
C ASN A 430 -8.86 10.11 25.99
N TYR A 431 -8.12 10.60 25.00
CA TYR A 431 -6.66 10.45 24.98
C TYR A 431 -6.02 11.41 25.97
N LEU A 432 -4.78 11.12 26.38
CA LEU A 432 -3.94 12.14 26.99
C LEU A 432 -3.63 13.24 25.95
N GLU A 433 -3.47 14.48 26.43
CA GLU A 433 -3.11 15.62 25.59
C GLU A 433 -1.81 15.35 24.80
N PRO A 434 -1.68 15.83 23.55
CA PRO A 434 -0.49 15.61 22.72
C PRO A 434 0.81 16.17 23.33
N GLY A 435 1.54 15.31 24.04
CA GLY A 435 2.95 15.51 24.38
C GLY A 435 3.88 15.06 23.24
N ASP A 436 5.15 14.83 23.56
CA ASP A 436 6.23 14.48 22.62
C ASP A 436 6.08 13.09 21.93
N PHE A 437 4.88 12.51 21.91
CA PHE A 437 4.59 11.24 21.26
C PHE A 437 4.23 11.35 19.78
N LEU A 438 3.65 12.46 19.34
CA LEU A 438 3.40 12.72 17.93
C LEU A 438 4.68 13.20 17.24
N PRO A 439 4.97 12.79 15.98
CA PRO A 439 6.13 13.27 15.26
C PRO A 439 6.13 14.80 15.09
N SER A 440 7.26 15.43 15.37
CA SER A 440 7.49 16.85 15.09
C SER A 440 7.60 17.11 13.58
N ASP A 441 7.36 18.34 13.13
CA ASP A 441 7.53 18.76 11.74
C ASP A 441 8.94 18.49 11.20
N GLU A 442 9.97 18.55 12.05
CA GLU A 442 11.35 18.20 11.69
C GLU A 442 11.52 16.68 11.54
N THR A 443 10.89 15.88 12.41
CA THR A 443 10.81 14.41 12.25
C THR A 443 10.12 14.04 10.95
N LEU A 444 8.94 14.59 10.67
CA LEU A 444 8.17 14.33 9.45
C LEU A 444 8.98 14.69 8.20
N THR A 445 9.62 15.86 8.19
CA THR A 445 10.52 16.30 7.11
C THR A 445 11.68 15.31 6.91
N ALA A 446 12.36 14.91 8.00
CA ALA A 446 13.48 13.98 7.94
C ALA A 446 13.08 12.61 7.35
N LEU A 447 11.88 12.10 7.64
CA LEU A 447 11.37 10.85 7.06
C LEU A 447 11.10 10.94 5.55
N ILE A 448 10.56 12.07 5.07
CA ILE A 448 10.36 12.32 3.63
C ILE A 448 11.70 12.40 2.88
N GLU A 449 12.67 13.14 3.42
CA GLU A 449 14.02 13.25 2.82
C GLU A 449 14.79 11.92 2.87
N ARG A 450 14.73 11.17 3.98
CA ARG A 450 15.48 9.92 4.20
C ARG A 450 14.91 8.74 3.40
N ASN A 451 13.58 8.62 3.26
CA ASN A 451 12.95 7.41 2.73
C ASN A 451 12.15 7.63 1.44
N VAL A 452 11.30 8.65 1.38
CA VAL A 452 10.35 8.83 0.27
C VAL A 452 11.05 9.37 -0.99
N LYS A 453 11.91 10.38 -0.85
CA LYS A 453 12.65 10.92 -2.00
C LYS A 453 13.58 9.89 -2.66
N PRO A 454 14.39 9.08 -1.92
CA PRO A 454 15.17 8.01 -2.53
C PRO A 454 14.32 6.95 -3.23
N ALA A 455 13.19 6.53 -2.65
CA ALA A 455 12.28 5.59 -3.30
C ALA A 455 11.73 6.16 -4.62
N LEU A 456 11.22 7.39 -4.61
CA LEU A 456 10.77 8.09 -5.82
C LEU A 456 11.89 8.20 -6.87
N ARG A 457 13.15 8.39 -6.44
CA ARG A 457 14.31 8.48 -7.32
C ARG A 457 14.65 7.15 -7.99
N THR A 458 14.73 6.06 -7.23
CA THR A 458 14.95 4.70 -7.75
C THR A 458 13.94 4.35 -8.84
N GLN A 459 12.68 4.74 -8.66
CA GLN A 459 11.64 4.53 -9.65
C GLN A 459 11.81 5.35 -10.94
N ASP A 460 12.42 6.54 -10.88
CA ASP A 460 12.68 7.34 -12.09
C ASP A 460 13.88 6.81 -12.90
N VAL A 461 14.88 6.23 -12.22
CA VAL A 461 15.90 5.39 -12.86
C VAL A 461 15.23 4.23 -13.58
N GLN A 462 14.37 3.48 -12.88
CA GLN A 462 13.67 2.32 -13.45
C GLN A 462 12.75 2.70 -14.63
N ARG A 463 12.07 3.86 -14.58
CA ARG A 463 11.26 4.38 -15.70
C ARG A 463 12.10 4.67 -16.95
N MET A 464 13.29 5.25 -16.80
CA MET A 464 14.21 5.41 -17.92
C MET A 464 14.67 4.05 -18.43
N GLN A 465 15.07 3.14 -17.54
CA GLN A 465 15.53 1.81 -17.93
C GLN A 465 14.45 1.05 -18.72
N THR A 466 13.20 1.04 -18.26
CA THR A 466 12.08 0.45 -19.02
C THR A 466 11.87 1.14 -20.37
N ALA A 467 12.08 2.46 -20.49
CA ALA A 467 12.03 3.15 -21.78
C ALA A 467 13.18 2.74 -22.73
N LEU A 468 14.37 2.40 -22.20
CA LEU A 468 15.51 1.86 -22.95
C LEU A 468 15.34 0.36 -23.30
N GLU A 469 14.55 -0.38 -22.50
CA GLU A 469 14.11 -1.76 -22.71
C GLU A 469 12.85 -1.87 -23.60
N ASP A 470 12.17 -0.76 -23.86
CA ASP A 470 11.11 -0.62 -24.87
C ASP A 470 11.64 -0.11 -26.22
N ALA A 471 12.84 0.50 -26.26
CA ALA A 471 13.43 1.14 -27.43
C ALA A 471 14.00 0.15 -28.48
N PHE A 472 13.18 -0.78 -28.94
CA PHE A 472 13.54 -1.85 -29.86
C PHE A 472 12.79 -1.78 -31.20
N THR A 473 13.40 -2.33 -32.25
CA THR A 473 12.74 -2.61 -33.53
C THR A 473 12.77 -4.11 -33.77
N GLU A 474 11.69 -4.65 -34.35
CA GLU A 474 11.69 -6.04 -34.79
C GLU A 474 12.59 -6.21 -36.01
N LEU A 475 13.32 -7.32 -36.04
CA LEU A 475 14.10 -7.79 -37.18
C LEU A 475 13.18 -8.67 -38.03
N PRO A 476 12.93 -8.34 -39.32
CA PRO A 476 11.91 -9.02 -40.12
C PRO A 476 12.04 -10.55 -40.10
N GLN A 477 10.99 -11.25 -39.66
CA GLN A 477 11.00 -12.72 -39.53
C GLN A 477 11.34 -13.43 -40.85
N ASN A 478 10.99 -12.84 -41.99
CA ASN A 478 11.33 -13.35 -43.33
C ASN A 478 12.83 -13.33 -43.68
N LYS A 479 13.69 -12.74 -42.83
CA LYS A 479 15.16 -12.88 -42.91
C LYS A 479 15.70 -14.05 -42.10
N TRP A 480 14.87 -14.69 -41.27
CA TRP A 480 15.26 -15.83 -40.44
C TRP A 480 14.81 -17.14 -41.10
N THR A 481 15.47 -18.24 -40.75
CA THR A 481 15.10 -19.58 -41.24
C THR A 481 15.47 -20.63 -40.21
N VAL A 482 14.52 -21.47 -39.83
CA VAL A 482 14.78 -22.64 -38.97
C VAL A 482 15.69 -23.63 -39.72
N LYS A 483 16.78 -24.04 -39.07
CA LYS A 483 17.78 -24.98 -39.59
C LYS A 483 17.82 -26.32 -38.85
N ASN A 484 17.40 -26.37 -37.59
CA ASN A 484 17.40 -27.59 -36.78
C ASN A 484 16.49 -27.43 -35.55
N PHE A 485 15.97 -28.52 -34.99
CA PHE A 485 15.07 -28.54 -33.83
C PHE A 485 15.19 -29.89 -33.07
N SER A 486 14.75 -29.94 -31.81
CA SER A 486 14.77 -31.19 -31.02
C SER A 486 13.75 -32.22 -31.51
N SER A 487 12.54 -31.76 -31.79
CA SER A 487 11.42 -32.54 -32.33
C SER A 487 10.37 -31.58 -32.92
N GLU A 488 9.42 -32.09 -33.69
CA GLU A 488 8.23 -31.37 -34.13
C GLU A 488 7.05 -32.33 -34.24
N GLU A 489 5.82 -31.80 -34.28
CA GLU A 489 4.60 -32.60 -34.37
C GLU A 489 4.02 -32.54 -35.79
N THR A 490 4.32 -33.56 -36.58
CA THR A 490 3.90 -33.65 -37.99
C THR A 490 2.57 -34.38 -38.19
N GLU A 491 2.09 -35.11 -37.18
CA GLU A 491 0.90 -35.97 -37.26
C GLU A 491 -0.23 -35.49 -36.33
N GLY A 492 0.07 -35.27 -35.05
CA GLY A 492 -0.92 -34.93 -34.01
C GLY A 492 -1.63 -33.59 -34.23
N GLU A 493 -0.92 -32.58 -34.75
CA GLU A 493 -1.47 -31.26 -35.11
C GLU A 493 -1.96 -31.19 -36.59
N GLY A 494 -1.96 -32.32 -37.30
CA GLY A 494 -2.37 -32.42 -38.70
C GLY A 494 -1.38 -31.81 -39.71
N SER A 495 -1.86 -31.55 -40.93
CA SER A 495 -1.02 -31.15 -42.07
C SER A 495 -0.49 -29.73 -42.01
N ASN A 496 -1.14 -28.85 -41.27
CA ASN A 496 -0.95 -27.39 -41.37
C ASN A 496 -0.26 -26.77 -40.15
N ASN A 497 0.05 -27.57 -39.12
CA ASN A 497 0.46 -27.05 -37.81
C ASN A 497 1.54 -27.93 -37.16
N GLY A 498 1.98 -27.63 -35.93
CA GLY A 498 2.93 -28.41 -35.13
C GLY A 498 4.41 -28.39 -35.58
N ARG A 499 4.70 -27.88 -36.78
CA ARG A 499 6.03 -27.86 -37.42
C ARG A 499 6.92 -26.72 -36.92
N ALA A 500 8.22 -26.98 -36.80
CA ALA A 500 9.18 -26.05 -36.24
C ALA A 500 9.32 -24.74 -37.04
N ASN A 501 9.13 -24.77 -38.36
CA ASN A 501 9.27 -23.59 -39.21
C ASN A 501 8.16 -22.55 -39.04
N LEU A 502 7.05 -22.91 -38.37
CA LEU A 502 5.88 -22.03 -38.22
C LEU A 502 6.15 -20.86 -37.26
N VAL A 503 7.16 -20.95 -36.38
CA VAL A 503 7.50 -19.87 -35.43
C VAL A 503 8.04 -18.57 -36.06
N LEU A 504 8.05 -18.49 -37.38
CA LEU A 504 8.52 -17.35 -38.19
C LEU A 504 7.48 -16.94 -39.26
N ASP A 505 6.25 -17.48 -39.23
CA ASP A 505 5.25 -17.25 -40.27
C ASP A 505 4.34 -16.02 -40.02
N GLY A 506 4.37 -15.45 -38.80
CA GLY A 506 3.63 -14.24 -38.43
C GLY A 506 2.14 -14.47 -38.15
N ASN A 507 1.70 -15.74 -38.03
CA ASN A 507 0.34 -16.12 -37.72
C ASN A 507 0.25 -16.86 -36.37
N ALA A 508 -0.20 -16.14 -35.33
CA ALA A 508 -0.41 -16.68 -33.97
C ALA A 508 -1.45 -17.82 -33.83
N THR A 509 -2.01 -18.37 -34.92
CA THR A 509 -2.83 -19.59 -34.94
C THR A 509 -2.08 -20.84 -35.42
N THR A 510 -0.94 -20.68 -36.11
CA THR A 510 0.05 -21.74 -36.36
C THR A 510 1.10 -21.75 -35.26
N TYR A 511 1.76 -22.89 -35.06
CA TYR A 511 2.77 -23.08 -34.01
C TYR A 511 3.65 -24.32 -34.23
N TRP A 512 4.87 -24.24 -33.74
CA TRP A 512 5.68 -25.42 -33.43
C TRP A 512 5.13 -26.12 -32.19
N HIS A 513 4.98 -27.44 -32.24
CA HIS A 513 4.73 -28.27 -31.06
C HIS A 513 5.81 -29.37 -30.98
N SER A 514 6.43 -29.56 -29.81
CA SER A 514 7.34 -30.69 -29.55
C SER A 514 6.58 -32.02 -29.62
N ASN A 515 7.13 -33.07 -30.25
CA ASN A 515 6.34 -34.26 -30.60
C ASN A 515 5.69 -34.96 -29.39
N TRP A 516 4.37 -35.14 -29.46
CA TRP A 516 3.56 -35.85 -28.47
C TRP A 516 2.90 -37.12 -29.01
N SER A 517 2.56 -37.16 -30.31
CA SER A 517 1.83 -38.26 -30.96
C SER A 517 2.60 -39.58 -30.93
N THR A 518 3.91 -39.54 -31.18
CA THR A 518 4.79 -40.72 -31.18
C THR A 518 5.33 -41.06 -29.79
N GLY A 519 5.02 -40.26 -28.76
CA GLY A 519 5.48 -40.46 -27.39
C GLY A 519 7.00 -40.39 -27.19
N SER A 520 7.75 -39.82 -28.13
CA SER A 520 9.22 -39.85 -28.14
C SER A 520 9.91 -38.63 -27.53
N SER A 521 9.24 -37.47 -27.49
CA SER A 521 9.87 -36.17 -27.24
C SER A 521 9.09 -35.31 -26.22
N TYR A 522 8.69 -35.93 -25.09
CA TYR A 522 7.89 -35.30 -24.03
C TYR A 522 8.72 -34.75 -22.84
N THR A 523 10.03 -34.58 -22.98
CA THR A 523 10.92 -34.06 -21.93
C THR A 523 11.96 -33.10 -22.48
N TYR A 524 12.46 -32.20 -21.63
CA TYR A 524 13.64 -31.38 -21.92
C TYR A 524 14.91 -32.25 -22.06
N PRO A 525 15.90 -31.86 -22.88
CA PRO A 525 16.03 -30.55 -23.52
C PRO A 525 15.27 -30.41 -24.84
N HIS A 526 14.59 -29.28 -25.00
CA HIS A 526 13.97 -28.87 -26.26
C HIS A 526 14.83 -27.79 -26.91
N PHE A 527 14.90 -27.75 -28.24
CA PHE A 527 15.60 -26.66 -28.91
C PHE A 527 15.04 -26.33 -30.27
N ILE A 528 15.26 -25.09 -30.68
CA ILE A 528 15.06 -24.63 -32.05
C ILE A 528 16.26 -23.77 -32.46
N THR A 529 16.71 -23.96 -33.69
CA THR A 529 17.95 -23.40 -34.25
C THR A 529 17.62 -22.66 -35.53
N PHE A 530 18.09 -21.43 -35.64
CA PHE A 530 17.85 -20.51 -36.74
C PHE A 530 19.17 -20.14 -37.43
N THR A 531 19.10 -19.78 -38.70
CA THR A 531 20.05 -18.87 -39.36
C THR A 531 19.33 -17.59 -39.73
N HIS A 532 20.08 -16.58 -40.16
CA HIS A 532 19.56 -15.31 -40.68
C HIS A 532 20.38 -14.80 -41.87
N ASP A 533 19.76 -13.91 -42.65
CA ASP A 533 20.32 -13.27 -43.84
C ASP A 533 20.77 -11.81 -43.58
N GLY A 534 22.09 -11.60 -43.70
CA GLY A 534 22.79 -10.34 -43.42
C GLY A 534 23.45 -10.32 -42.04
N ASP A 535 24.26 -9.31 -41.75
CA ASP A 535 24.82 -9.14 -40.41
C ASP A 535 23.76 -8.53 -39.47
N ILE A 536 23.61 -9.11 -38.28
CA ILE A 536 22.60 -8.73 -37.28
C ILE A 536 23.26 -8.36 -35.95
N GLN A 537 22.76 -7.29 -35.32
CA GLN A 537 22.90 -7.08 -33.89
C GLN A 537 21.59 -7.50 -33.23
N LEU A 538 21.64 -8.45 -32.29
CA LEU A 538 20.47 -8.97 -31.59
C LEU A 538 20.52 -8.53 -30.13
N ASP A 539 19.47 -7.87 -29.64
CA ASP A 539 19.38 -7.40 -28.25
C ASP A 539 18.35 -8.18 -27.43
N ARG A 540 17.23 -8.57 -28.05
CA ARG A 540 16.08 -9.16 -27.36
C ARG A 540 15.38 -10.18 -28.26
N ILE A 541 14.81 -11.21 -27.64
CA ILE A 541 13.98 -12.23 -28.29
C ILE A 541 12.65 -12.29 -27.52
N THR A 542 11.52 -12.48 -28.21
CA THR A 542 10.25 -12.84 -27.56
C THR A 542 9.74 -14.18 -28.08
N LEU A 543 9.09 -14.93 -27.19
CA LEU A 543 8.46 -16.21 -27.45
C LEU A 543 6.98 -16.08 -27.13
N THR A 544 6.11 -16.39 -28.10
CA THR A 544 4.67 -16.45 -27.87
C THR A 544 4.23 -17.91 -27.87
N THR A 545 3.68 -18.38 -26.75
CA THR A 545 3.05 -19.70 -26.66
C THR A 545 1.67 -19.63 -27.33
N HIS A 546 1.31 -20.66 -28.10
CA HIS A 546 -0.01 -20.74 -28.72
C HIS A 546 -1.13 -20.64 -27.68
N SER A 547 -2.20 -19.90 -28.00
CA SER A 547 -3.30 -19.59 -27.06
C SER A 547 -3.99 -20.81 -26.45
N GLY A 548 -4.07 -21.93 -27.20
CA GLY A 548 -4.61 -23.21 -26.70
C GLY A 548 -3.70 -23.99 -25.75
N HIS A 549 -2.46 -23.54 -25.55
CA HIS A 549 -1.39 -24.29 -24.86
C HIS A 549 -0.81 -23.52 -23.65
N SER A 550 -1.69 -22.86 -22.88
CA SER A 550 -1.30 -21.97 -21.77
C SER A 550 -0.88 -22.64 -20.45
N ALA A 551 -1.04 -23.96 -20.31
CA ALA A 551 -0.66 -24.69 -19.10
C ALA A 551 0.87 -24.81 -18.93
N SER A 552 1.38 -24.72 -17.70
CA SER A 552 2.83 -24.68 -17.40
C SER A 552 3.67 -25.85 -17.93
N LYS A 553 3.07 -27.00 -18.29
CA LYS A 553 3.74 -28.09 -19.02
C LYS A 553 4.23 -27.71 -20.43
N TYR A 554 3.73 -26.62 -21.01
CA TYR A 554 4.14 -26.07 -22.32
C TYR A 554 5.11 -24.89 -22.21
N ILE A 555 5.38 -24.42 -20.98
CA ILE A 555 6.09 -23.17 -20.69
C ILE A 555 7.49 -23.49 -20.18
N ALA A 556 8.50 -23.01 -20.90
CA ALA A 556 9.90 -23.13 -20.46
C ALA A 556 10.19 -22.18 -19.31
N LYS A 557 11.01 -22.64 -18.38
CA LYS A 557 11.54 -21.87 -17.24
C LYS A 557 12.99 -21.44 -17.49
N THR A 558 13.81 -22.29 -18.10
CA THR A 558 15.25 -22.03 -18.29
C THR A 558 15.67 -22.28 -19.73
N VAL A 559 16.24 -21.26 -20.37
CA VAL A 559 16.74 -21.31 -21.76
C VAL A 559 18.20 -20.89 -21.85
N LYS A 560 18.98 -21.58 -22.69
CA LYS A 560 20.34 -21.19 -23.08
C LYS A 560 20.30 -20.59 -24.48
N VAL A 561 20.82 -19.38 -24.64
CA VAL A 561 21.07 -18.79 -25.96
C VAL A 561 22.47 -19.22 -26.39
N GLN A 562 22.55 -19.89 -27.54
CA GLN A 562 23.78 -20.45 -28.07
C GLN A 562 24.03 -19.99 -29.50
N ILE A 563 25.31 -19.82 -29.88
CA ILE A 563 25.71 -19.49 -31.26
C ILE A 563 26.64 -20.55 -31.85
N SER A 564 26.61 -20.64 -33.18
CA SER A 564 27.57 -21.44 -33.95
C SER A 564 27.97 -20.72 -35.25
N GLN A 565 29.28 -20.52 -35.42
CA GLN A 565 29.86 -19.94 -36.64
C GLN A 565 30.29 -21.01 -37.66
N ASN A 566 30.08 -22.30 -37.37
CA ASN A 566 30.56 -23.42 -38.20
C ASN A 566 29.46 -24.43 -38.55
N ASN A 567 28.25 -23.91 -38.86
CA ASN A 567 27.07 -24.69 -39.24
C ASN A 567 26.71 -25.77 -38.20
N GLY A 568 26.68 -25.37 -36.93
CA GLY A 568 26.22 -26.20 -35.81
C GLY A 568 27.18 -27.29 -35.33
N ARG A 569 28.43 -27.33 -35.82
CA ARG A 569 29.43 -28.33 -35.42
C ARG A 569 29.98 -28.11 -34.00
N SER A 570 30.08 -26.85 -33.56
CA SER A 570 30.35 -26.48 -32.17
C SER A 570 29.48 -25.29 -31.75
N TRP A 571 29.19 -25.21 -30.46
CA TRP A 571 28.26 -24.23 -29.88
C TRP A 571 28.91 -23.50 -28.71
N THR A 572 28.92 -22.17 -28.75
CA THR A 572 29.18 -21.31 -27.59
C THR A 572 27.85 -20.97 -26.93
N THR A 573 27.82 -20.83 -25.60
CA THR A 573 26.62 -20.38 -24.87
C THR A 573 26.83 -18.95 -24.41
N GLU A 574 26.11 -18.02 -25.02
CA GLU A 574 26.23 -16.57 -24.78
C GLU A 574 25.51 -16.14 -23.49
N GLY A 575 24.50 -16.90 -23.08
CA GLY A 575 23.85 -16.71 -21.79
C GLY A 575 22.85 -17.81 -21.43
N THR A 576 22.54 -17.92 -20.15
CA THR A 576 21.45 -18.75 -19.63
C THR A 576 20.45 -17.83 -18.93
N TYR A 577 19.18 -17.91 -19.32
CA TYR A 577 18.13 -16.96 -18.95
C TYR A 577 16.97 -17.71 -18.31
N THR A 578 16.42 -17.14 -17.23
CA THR A 578 15.16 -17.60 -16.63
C THR A 578 14.01 -16.85 -17.30
N LEU A 579 13.02 -17.60 -17.79
CA LEU A 579 11.81 -17.09 -18.42
C LEU A 579 10.66 -17.10 -17.40
N GLY A 580 9.71 -16.17 -17.51
CA GLY A 580 8.54 -16.12 -16.60
C GLY A 580 7.46 -17.16 -16.95
N ASN A 581 6.68 -17.58 -15.96
CA ASN A 581 5.57 -18.55 -16.14
C ASN A 581 4.35 -17.88 -16.81
N GLY A 582 4.36 -17.77 -18.14
CA GLY A 582 3.25 -17.22 -18.92
C GLY A 582 3.44 -17.39 -20.42
N THR A 583 2.37 -17.21 -21.19
CA THR A 583 2.31 -17.45 -22.66
C THR A 583 3.02 -16.41 -23.51
N SER A 584 3.64 -15.40 -22.91
CA SER A 584 4.48 -14.41 -23.59
C SER A 584 5.74 -14.23 -22.77
N GLN A 585 6.85 -14.71 -23.29
CA GLN A 585 8.15 -14.73 -22.62
C GLN A 585 9.14 -13.85 -23.38
N SER A 586 10.11 -13.26 -22.69
CA SER A 586 11.18 -12.50 -23.34
C SER A 586 12.55 -12.85 -22.78
N ILE A 587 13.52 -12.92 -23.68
CA ILE A 587 14.95 -13.02 -23.40
C ILE A 587 15.53 -11.64 -23.70
N GLN A 588 15.78 -10.84 -22.67
CA GLN A 588 16.60 -9.64 -22.80
C GLN A 588 18.06 -10.07 -22.65
N LEU A 589 18.87 -9.89 -23.69
CA LEU A 589 20.28 -10.26 -23.65
C LEU A 589 21.06 -9.24 -22.79
N SER A 590 22.09 -9.72 -22.08
CA SER A 590 22.93 -8.89 -21.20
C SER A 590 23.82 -7.89 -21.94
N SER A 591 24.02 -8.11 -23.24
CA SER A 591 24.74 -7.26 -24.18
C SER A 591 24.24 -7.57 -25.60
N PRO A 592 24.30 -6.61 -26.55
CA PRO A 592 23.98 -6.89 -27.94
C PRO A 592 24.87 -8.01 -28.51
N LEU A 593 24.24 -9.02 -29.08
CA LEU A 593 24.88 -10.18 -29.67
C LEU A 593 25.11 -9.95 -31.16
N SER A 594 26.37 -9.76 -31.54
CA SER A 594 26.78 -9.63 -32.94
C SER A 594 26.74 -10.99 -33.64
N LEU A 595 25.84 -11.13 -34.61
CA LEU A 595 25.63 -12.32 -35.42
C LEU A 595 26.02 -12.03 -36.87
N PRO A 596 27.19 -12.48 -37.35
CA PRO A 596 27.56 -12.38 -38.77
C PRO A 596 26.60 -13.17 -39.67
N ASN A 597 26.44 -12.74 -40.92
CA ASN A 597 25.60 -13.39 -41.92
C ASN A 597 25.79 -14.92 -41.98
N GLY A 598 24.69 -15.68 -41.92
CA GLY A 598 24.74 -17.15 -41.95
C GLY A 598 25.24 -17.82 -40.66
N SER A 599 25.52 -17.07 -39.58
CA SER A 599 25.75 -17.66 -38.25
C SER A 599 24.45 -18.25 -37.69
N TRP A 600 24.56 -19.36 -36.95
CA TRP A 600 23.40 -20.04 -36.39
C TRP A 600 23.17 -19.63 -34.94
N LEU A 601 21.93 -19.30 -34.62
CA LEU A 601 21.44 -18.99 -33.28
C LEU A 601 20.55 -20.14 -32.81
N ARG A 602 20.72 -20.61 -31.56
CA ARG A 602 19.89 -21.66 -30.97
C ARG A 602 19.31 -21.21 -29.64
N LEU A 603 18.02 -21.45 -29.47
CA LEU A 603 17.34 -21.45 -28.19
C LEU A 603 17.30 -22.90 -27.69
N TYR A 604 18.01 -23.18 -26.60
CA TYR A 604 18.14 -24.51 -26.02
C TYR A 604 17.51 -24.52 -24.62
N PHE A 605 16.25 -24.94 -24.55
CA PHE A 605 15.43 -24.98 -23.35
C PHE A 605 15.76 -26.23 -22.53
N THR A 606 15.88 -26.09 -21.21
CA THR A 606 16.42 -27.13 -20.33
C THR A 606 15.56 -27.45 -19.11
N GLU A 607 14.52 -26.65 -18.84
CA GLU A 607 13.67 -26.77 -17.65
C GLU A 607 12.30 -26.12 -17.92
N GLY A 608 11.25 -26.62 -17.29
CA GLY A 608 9.88 -26.06 -17.35
C GLY A 608 9.36 -25.63 -15.98
N TYR A 609 8.09 -25.24 -15.93
CA TYR A 609 7.41 -24.85 -14.69
C TYR A 609 6.56 -25.96 -14.04
N ASP A 610 6.21 -27.00 -14.80
CA ASP A 610 5.46 -28.16 -14.29
C ASP A 610 6.38 -29.13 -13.52
N SER A 611 5.81 -29.90 -12.59
CA SER A 611 6.52 -30.96 -11.85
C SER A 611 6.14 -32.39 -12.29
N GLY A 612 5.23 -32.52 -13.26
CA GLY A 612 4.87 -33.79 -13.89
C GLY A 612 5.95 -34.32 -14.84
N VAL A 613 5.82 -35.59 -15.25
CA VAL A 613 6.82 -36.30 -16.06
C VAL A 613 6.86 -35.85 -17.54
N ALA A 614 5.96 -34.96 -17.97
CA ALA A 614 5.83 -34.52 -19.35
C ALA A 614 5.95 -33.00 -19.46
N HIS A 615 6.94 -32.57 -20.23
CA HIS A 615 7.18 -31.18 -20.60
C HIS A 615 7.26 -31.08 -22.12
N TYR A 616 6.35 -30.30 -22.68
CA TYR A 616 6.26 -29.99 -24.10
C TYR A 616 6.62 -28.53 -24.33
N MET A 617 6.69 -28.11 -25.58
CA MET A 617 6.68 -26.70 -25.98
C MET A 617 5.71 -26.52 -27.14
N ALA A 618 4.98 -25.40 -27.12
CA ALA A 618 3.97 -25.05 -28.11
C ALA A 618 4.07 -23.57 -28.48
N ILE A 619 5.08 -23.19 -29.27
CA ILE A 619 5.40 -21.78 -29.60
C ILE A 619 4.72 -21.41 -30.93
N SER A 620 3.88 -20.38 -30.93
CA SER A 620 3.35 -19.79 -32.17
C SER A 620 4.35 -18.85 -32.85
N GLU A 621 5.06 -18.02 -32.08
CA GLU A 621 6.00 -17.03 -32.65
C GLU A 621 7.32 -16.97 -31.89
N VAL A 622 8.42 -16.79 -32.64
CA VAL A 622 9.69 -16.27 -32.15
C VAL A 622 10.03 -14.99 -32.93
N ASN A 623 10.07 -13.87 -32.22
CA ASN A 623 10.40 -12.56 -32.77
C ASN A 623 11.76 -12.10 -32.25
N PHE A 624 12.57 -11.54 -33.14
CA PHE A 624 13.94 -11.09 -32.84
C PHE A 624 14.01 -9.57 -32.92
N PHE A 625 14.74 -8.92 -32.03
CA PHE A 625 14.79 -7.46 -31.94
C PHE A 625 16.21 -6.92 -31.83
N SER A 626 16.47 -5.82 -32.53
CA SER A 626 17.67 -4.99 -32.36
C SER A 626 17.30 -3.66 -31.72
N LYS A 627 18.24 -3.01 -31.03
CA LYS A 627 18.04 -1.68 -30.44
C LYS A 627 17.64 -0.68 -31.52
N SER A 628 16.46 -0.07 -31.39
CA SER A 628 15.96 0.91 -32.35
C SER A 628 16.65 2.24 -32.10
N ILE A 629 17.64 2.55 -32.94
CA ILE A 629 18.35 3.84 -32.91
C ILE A 629 17.37 5.01 -33.04
N GLU A 630 16.30 4.87 -33.83
CA GLU A 630 15.31 5.93 -33.97
C GLU A 630 14.43 6.08 -32.71
N ALA A 631 14.00 4.98 -32.07
CA ALA A 631 13.29 5.08 -30.79
C ALA A 631 14.16 5.74 -29.70
N LEU A 632 15.46 5.41 -29.67
CA LEU A 632 16.43 6.07 -28.81
C LEU A 632 16.57 7.57 -29.13
N ARG A 633 16.66 7.97 -30.40
CA ARG A 633 16.71 9.39 -30.81
C ARG A 633 15.46 10.16 -30.42
N GLN A 634 14.27 9.56 -30.60
CA GLN A 634 13.01 10.15 -30.16
C GLN A 634 12.93 10.26 -28.63
N LEU A 635 13.56 9.34 -27.89
CA LEU A 635 13.67 9.43 -26.44
C LEU A 635 14.60 10.58 -25.99
N VAL A 636 15.74 10.80 -26.66
CA VAL A 636 16.60 11.98 -26.43
C VAL A 636 15.83 13.27 -26.75
N LYS A 637 15.18 13.37 -27.92
CA LYS A 637 14.34 14.53 -28.30
C LYS A 637 13.27 14.82 -27.24
N LYS A 638 12.55 13.79 -26.78
CA LYS A 638 11.53 13.89 -25.72
C LYS A 638 12.07 14.54 -24.45
N TYR A 639 13.25 14.15 -23.97
CA TYR A 639 13.84 14.76 -22.76
C TYR A 639 14.47 16.13 -23.05
N TYR A 640 15.14 16.32 -24.18
CA TYR A 640 15.82 17.57 -24.51
C TYR A 640 14.87 18.74 -24.79
N GLU A 641 13.81 18.51 -25.55
CA GLU A 641 12.84 19.54 -25.95
C GLU A 641 11.83 19.88 -24.83
N ASN A 642 11.77 19.03 -23.80
CA ASN A 642 10.90 19.19 -22.62
C ASN A 642 11.67 19.34 -21.31
N ALA A 643 12.98 19.64 -21.39
CA ALA A 643 13.79 20.01 -20.25
C ALA A 643 13.19 21.21 -19.49
N GLY A 644 13.33 21.21 -18.16
CA GLY A 644 12.73 22.18 -17.25
C GLY A 644 11.20 22.06 -17.09
N LYS A 645 10.52 21.17 -17.84
CA LYS A 645 9.06 20.96 -17.78
C LYS A 645 8.65 19.87 -16.78
N LEU A 646 7.36 19.85 -16.45
CA LEU A 646 6.72 18.86 -15.58
C LEU A 646 6.96 17.41 -16.07
N ASN A 647 7.23 16.49 -15.13
CA ASN A 647 7.64 15.10 -15.38
C ASN A 647 8.87 14.95 -16.31
N ASN A 648 9.74 15.96 -16.33
CA ASN A 648 11.01 15.95 -17.06
C ASN A 648 12.19 16.38 -16.17
N TYR A 649 13.41 16.34 -16.68
CA TYR A 649 14.62 16.71 -15.95
C TYR A 649 14.87 18.23 -16.03
N SER A 650 15.66 18.80 -15.11
CA SER A 650 16.04 20.22 -15.18
C SER A 650 16.82 20.55 -16.47
N GLN A 651 16.81 21.81 -16.91
CA GLN A 651 17.57 22.22 -18.10
C GLN A 651 19.08 22.15 -17.84
N GLU A 652 19.52 22.42 -16.61
CA GLU A 652 20.89 22.17 -16.15
C GLU A 652 21.31 20.72 -16.41
N ASP A 653 20.61 19.75 -15.81
CA ASP A 653 20.97 18.33 -15.90
C ASP A 653 20.86 17.81 -17.34
N VAL A 654 19.82 18.21 -18.09
CA VAL A 654 19.66 17.85 -19.50
C VAL A 654 20.82 18.38 -20.34
N ASN A 655 21.26 19.61 -20.10
CA ASN A 655 22.41 20.15 -20.83
C ASN A 655 23.69 19.38 -20.48
N THR A 656 23.91 19.10 -19.20
CA THR A 656 25.08 18.34 -18.71
C THR A 656 25.16 16.92 -19.29
N TYR A 657 24.03 16.22 -19.43
CA TYR A 657 24.02 14.80 -19.82
C TYR A 657 23.60 14.51 -21.27
N LEU A 658 22.88 15.41 -21.96
CA LEU A 658 22.36 15.16 -23.31
C LEU A 658 22.81 16.16 -24.40
N SER A 659 23.30 17.37 -24.10
CA SER A 659 23.59 18.37 -25.15
C SER A 659 24.59 17.90 -26.20
N ASP A 660 25.63 17.16 -25.79
CA ASP A 660 26.63 16.60 -26.70
C ASP A 660 25.98 15.66 -27.73
N VAL A 661 25.36 14.56 -27.25
CA VAL A 661 24.61 13.59 -28.07
C VAL A 661 23.49 14.24 -28.89
N TYR A 662 22.79 15.25 -28.35
CA TYR A 662 21.75 15.97 -29.08
C TYR A 662 22.32 16.79 -30.25
N SER A 663 23.52 17.36 -30.10
CA SER A 663 24.15 18.17 -31.16
C SER A 663 24.58 17.36 -32.39
N HIS A 664 24.76 16.04 -32.25
CA HIS A 664 25.14 15.13 -33.33
C HIS A 664 24.18 13.92 -33.46
N LEU A 665 22.92 14.10 -33.06
CA LEU A 665 21.95 13.01 -32.82
C LEU A 665 21.70 12.08 -34.02
N ASP A 666 21.76 12.61 -35.24
CA ASP A 666 21.57 11.87 -36.48
C ASP A 666 22.77 10.95 -36.83
N THR A 667 23.93 11.17 -36.21
CA THR A 667 25.14 10.32 -36.32
C THR A 667 25.51 9.61 -35.02
N ALA A 668 24.96 9.99 -33.87
CA ALA A 668 25.19 9.36 -32.57
C ALA A 668 24.83 7.85 -32.59
N THR A 669 25.62 7.04 -31.89
CA THR A 669 25.42 5.59 -31.77
C THR A 669 24.39 5.22 -30.69
N SER A 670 23.92 3.98 -30.72
CA SER A 670 23.02 3.45 -29.69
C SER A 670 23.70 3.32 -28.32
N GLU A 671 25.02 3.14 -28.25
CA GLU A 671 25.76 3.10 -26.98
C GLU A 671 25.85 4.49 -26.36
N GLU A 672 26.25 5.50 -27.13
CA GLU A 672 26.35 6.89 -26.67
C GLU A 672 25.00 7.42 -26.16
N ILE A 673 23.92 7.19 -26.91
CA ILE A 673 22.57 7.60 -26.51
C ILE A 673 22.12 6.89 -25.24
N GLN A 674 22.30 5.56 -25.12
CA GLN A 674 21.91 4.82 -23.93
C GLN A 674 22.71 5.25 -22.70
N LYS A 675 24.02 5.48 -22.85
CA LYS A 675 24.91 5.97 -21.81
C LYS A 675 24.50 7.37 -21.32
N ALA A 676 24.20 8.28 -22.24
CA ALA A 676 23.75 9.65 -21.95
C ALA A 676 22.39 9.68 -21.21
N LEU A 677 21.41 8.91 -21.70
CA LEU A 677 20.10 8.77 -21.04
C LEU A 677 20.20 8.10 -19.66
N THR A 678 21.10 7.13 -19.50
CA THR A 678 21.37 6.48 -18.20
C THR A 678 22.08 7.44 -17.23
N ALA A 679 23.04 8.24 -17.68
CA ALA A 679 23.68 9.27 -16.85
C ALA A 679 22.64 10.31 -16.37
N LEU A 680 21.75 10.77 -17.27
CA LEU A 680 20.64 11.65 -16.90
C LEU A 680 19.71 11.00 -15.88
N SER A 681 19.34 9.72 -16.05
CA SER A 681 18.41 9.05 -15.13
C SER A 681 19.01 8.72 -13.76
N HIS A 682 20.33 8.53 -13.66
CA HIS A 682 21.02 8.34 -12.38
C HIS A 682 21.32 9.66 -11.66
N HIS A 683 21.71 10.73 -12.38
CA HIS A 683 22.19 11.97 -11.75
C HIS A 683 21.20 13.16 -11.81
N GLY A 684 20.45 13.31 -12.89
CA GLY A 684 19.60 14.49 -13.12
C GLY A 684 18.34 14.57 -12.27
N LYS A 685 17.96 15.78 -11.84
CA LYS A 685 16.80 16.08 -10.99
C LYS A 685 15.52 16.07 -11.82
N LEU A 686 14.60 15.13 -11.55
CA LEU A 686 13.29 15.10 -12.21
C LEU A 686 12.31 16.05 -11.51
N ALA A 687 11.61 16.90 -12.27
CA ALA A 687 10.55 17.80 -11.83
C ALA A 687 9.22 17.05 -11.69
N LYS A 688 9.05 16.31 -10.59
CA LYS A 688 7.90 15.45 -10.31
C LYS A 688 6.70 16.23 -9.78
N TYR A 689 5.49 15.81 -10.15
CA TYR A 689 4.26 16.45 -9.67
C TYR A 689 3.05 15.53 -9.50
N GLY A 690 2.03 16.07 -8.82
CA GLY A 690 0.67 15.54 -8.84
C GLY A 690 -0.39 16.64 -8.74
N SER A 691 -1.57 16.35 -9.27
CA SER A 691 -2.70 17.29 -9.34
C SER A 691 -3.32 17.53 -7.97
N ILE A 692 -3.47 18.80 -7.60
CA ILE A 692 -4.33 19.23 -6.48
C ILE A 692 -5.76 19.24 -6.98
N MET A 693 -6.64 18.45 -6.37
CA MET A 693 -8.00 18.21 -6.88
C MET A 693 -9.09 19.01 -6.16
N ALA A 694 -8.87 19.39 -4.89
CA ALA A 694 -9.73 20.24 -4.08
C ALA A 694 -8.92 21.24 -3.24
N GLU A 695 -9.55 22.31 -2.74
CA GLU A 695 -8.88 23.33 -1.92
C GLU A 695 -8.43 22.80 -0.55
N SER A 696 -8.96 21.66 -0.10
CA SER A 696 -8.49 20.95 1.10
C SER A 696 -7.15 20.26 0.92
N ASN A 697 -6.65 20.10 -0.31
CA ASN A 697 -5.36 19.48 -0.62
C ASN A 697 -4.19 20.49 -0.66
N LEU A 698 -4.43 21.73 -0.25
CA LEU A 698 -3.44 22.79 -0.18
C LEU A 698 -2.74 22.78 1.18
N SER A 699 -1.41 22.68 1.17
CA SER A 699 -0.53 22.60 2.34
C SER A 699 0.56 23.66 2.31
N ALA A 700 0.86 24.24 3.47
CA ALA A 700 1.98 25.17 3.63
C ALA A 700 3.36 24.52 3.40
N GLU A 701 3.45 23.19 3.39
CA GLU A 701 4.69 22.42 3.32
C GLU A 701 5.10 22.04 1.89
N ARG A 702 4.35 22.51 0.89
CA ARG A 702 4.49 22.13 -0.51
C ARG A 702 4.80 23.36 -1.36
N ALA A 703 5.72 23.20 -2.30
CA ALA A 703 5.90 24.15 -3.38
C ALA A 703 4.88 23.82 -4.49
N TYR A 704 4.25 24.85 -5.06
CA TYR A 704 3.21 24.69 -6.08
C TYR A 704 3.59 25.37 -7.39
N ILE A 705 3.33 24.67 -8.48
CA ILE A 705 3.25 25.24 -9.83
C ILE A 705 1.79 25.62 -10.09
N ILE A 706 1.57 26.78 -10.71
CA ILE A 706 0.24 27.29 -11.07
C ILE A 706 0.21 27.48 -12.60
N GLU A 707 -0.46 26.58 -13.32
CA GLU A 707 -0.57 26.62 -14.78
C GLU A 707 -1.92 27.16 -15.25
N ASN A 708 -1.95 27.85 -16.39
CA ASN A 708 -3.20 28.25 -17.03
C ASN A 708 -3.80 27.09 -17.85
N THR A 709 -5.06 26.73 -17.61
CA THR A 709 -5.67 25.50 -18.17
C THR A 709 -5.75 25.50 -19.70
N TYR A 710 -5.71 26.67 -20.32
CA TYR A 710 -5.77 26.86 -21.78
C TYR A 710 -4.41 26.61 -22.47
N GLY A 711 -3.37 26.23 -21.72
CA GLY A 711 -2.01 26.02 -22.25
C GLY A 711 -1.18 27.30 -22.32
N TYR A 712 -1.68 28.42 -21.81
CA TYR A 712 -0.98 29.71 -21.83
C TYR A 712 0.24 29.81 -20.88
N GLY A 713 0.66 28.70 -20.27
CA GLY A 713 1.92 28.59 -19.50
C GLY A 713 1.76 28.60 -17.97
N SER A 714 2.89 28.50 -17.26
CA SER A 714 2.95 28.62 -15.79
C SER A 714 3.06 30.07 -15.36
N LEU A 715 2.44 30.42 -14.23
CA LEU A 715 2.58 31.70 -13.54
C LEU A 715 3.93 31.80 -12.82
N LEU A 716 4.74 32.80 -13.19
CA LEU A 716 5.99 33.15 -12.52
C LEU A 716 5.91 34.53 -11.89
N ASN A 717 6.71 34.77 -10.86
CA ASN A 717 7.13 36.13 -10.51
C ASN A 717 8.65 36.24 -10.58
N ILE A 718 9.15 37.09 -11.48
CA ILE A 718 10.57 37.26 -11.76
C ILE A 718 11.12 38.42 -10.94
N GLU A 719 12.35 38.29 -10.46
CA GLU A 719 13.04 39.35 -9.72
C GLU A 719 13.19 40.62 -10.57
N GLY A 720 12.87 41.78 -9.99
CA GLY A 720 12.76 43.05 -10.71
C GLY A 720 11.43 43.30 -11.44
N GLN A 721 10.52 42.31 -11.52
CA GLN A 721 9.15 42.54 -12.00
C GLN A 721 8.22 42.89 -10.82
N ASN A 722 7.35 43.88 -11.02
CA ASN A 722 6.36 44.30 -10.03
C ASN A 722 5.10 43.42 -10.02
N TYR A 723 4.90 42.62 -11.08
CA TYR A 723 3.69 41.85 -11.34
C TYR A 723 4.02 40.44 -11.88
N PRO A 724 3.21 39.41 -11.54
CA PRO A 724 3.36 38.07 -12.09
C PRO A 724 3.03 38.00 -13.58
N THR A 725 3.69 37.10 -14.29
CA THR A 725 3.52 36.87 -15.73
C THR A 725 3.65 35.37 -16.06
N LEU A 726 2.98 34.86 -17.11
CA LEU A 726 3.13 33.43 -17.51
C LEU A 726 4.37 33.20 -18.39
N ARG A 727 4.91 31.98 -18.41
CA ARG A 727 6.00 31.55 -19.31
C ARG A 727 5.78 30.15 -19.89
N GLY A 728 6.47 29.87 -21.00
CA GLY A 728 6.41 28.61 -21.75
C GLY A 728 5.02 28.22 -22.24
N ALA A 729 4.26 29.17 -22.78
CA ALA A 729 2.95 28.92 -23.35
C ALA A 729 3.00 28.03 -24.60
N ASN A 730 2.01 27.15 -24.74
CA ASN A 730 1.65 26.51 -26.01
C ASN A 730 0.12 26.65 -26.21
N PRO A 731 -0.34 27.66 -26.98
CA PRO A 731 -1.76 28.02 -27.07
C PRO A 731 -2.59 26.94 -27.79
N LYS A 732 -3.53 26.33 -27.05
CA LYS A 732 -4.35 25.18 -27.52
C LYS A 732 -5.36 25.51 -28.62
N ASP A 733 -5.59 26.80 -28.87
CA ASP A 733 -6.54 27.36 -29.84
C ASP A 733 -5.87 27.75 -31.18
N GLY A 734 -4.55 27.61 -31.30
CA GLY A 734 -3.78 27.96 -32.49
C GLY A 734 -3.51 29.46 -32.67
N VAL A 735 -3.83 30.30 -31.68
CA VAL A 735 -3.57 31.75 -31.73
C VAL A 735 -2.13 32.05 -31.30
N THR A 736 -1.41 32.90 -32.03
CA THR A 736 -0.02 33.27 -31.68
C THR A 736 0.05 34.04 -30.36
N ALA A 737 0.56 33.39 -29.31
CA ALA A 737 0.87 34.04 -28.03
C ALA A 737 2.04 35.04 -28.15
N LEU A 738 2.00 36.13 -27.39
CA LEU A 738 3.07 37.15 -27.38
C LEU A 738 4.46 36.55 -27.08
N ASN A 739 5.53 37.13 -27.66
CA ASN A 739 6.90 36.62 -27.49
C ASN A 739 7.34 36.43 -26.03
N LEU A 740 6.84 37.26 -25.10
CA LEU A 740 7.07 37.14 -23.66
C LEU A 740 6.64 35.77 -23.11
N TYR A 741 5.55 35.20 -23.65
CA TYR A 741 5.00 33.91 -23.25
C TYR A 741 5.72 32.71 -23.85
N GLN A 742 6.34 32.89 -25.01
CA GLN A 742 7.12 31.84 -25.68
C GLN A 742 8.50 31.63 -25.03
N GLN A 743 8.95 32.56 -24.17
CA GLN A 743 10.16 32.41 -23.37
C GLN A 743 10.11 31.12 -22.53
N LYS A 744 11.12 30.26 -22.71
CA LYS A 744 11.36 29.10 -21.84
C LYS A 744 11.68 29.54 -20.41
N TYR A 745 11.40 28.65 -19.47
CA TYR A 745 11.65 28.80 -18.04
C TYR A 745 11.81 27.40 -17.44
N GLU A 746 12.30 27.31 -16.22
CA GLU A 746 12.42 26.04 -15.48
C GLU A 746 11.47 25.98 -14.30
N LEU A 747 10.78 24.86 -14.12
CA LEU A 747 9.91 24.61 -12.97
C LEU A 747 10.68 24.24 -11.69
N THR A 748 11.98 24.02 -11.81
CA THR A 748 12.94 23.97 -10.71
C THR A 748 13.37 25.35 -10.23
N ASP A 749 13.08 26.44 -10.97
CA ASP A 749 13.29 27.79 -10.47
C ASP A 749 12.21 28.17 -9.44
N SER A 750 12.67 28.61 -8.28
CA SER A 750 11.94 29.40 -7.29
C SER A 750 10.97 30.47 -7.85
N ALA A 751 11.20 31.01 -9.05
CA ALA A 751 10.35 32.02 -9.68
C ALA A 751 8.99 31.45 -10.13
N ALA A 752 8.95 30.18 -10.52
CA ALA A 752 7.74 29.44 -10.90
C ALA A 752 7.04 28.77 -9.70
N ASN A 753 7.65 28.81 -8.51
CA ASN A 753 7.19 28.06 -7.34
C ASN A 753 6.55 28.97 -6.29
N TRP A 754 5.40 28.52 -5.81
CA TRP A 754 4.51 29.27 -4.93
C TRP A 754 4.14 28.44 -3.71
N MET A 755 4.09 29.05 -2.53
CA MET A 755 3.52 28.43 -1.32
C MET A 755 2.10 28.94 -1.16
N ILE A 756 1.12 28.03 -1.06
CA ILE A 756 -0.31 28.36 -0.97
C ILE A 756 -0.80 27.93 0.41
N VAL A 757 -1.13 28.91 1.26
CA VAL A 757 -1.41 28.67 2.69
C VAL A 757 -2.84 29.07 3.01
N GLY A 758 -3.59 28.15 3.64
CA GLY A 758 -4.94 28.41 4.11
C GLY A 758 -4.95 29.24 5.40
N ALA A 759 -5.91 30.16 5.50
CA ALA A 759 -6.14 30.98 6.69
C ALA A 759 -7.63 30.95 7.02
N GLU A 760 -8.06 29.95 7.80
CA GLU A 760 -9.46 29.79 8.18
C GLU A 760 -9.87 30.78 9.27
N LYS A 761 -10.89 31.59 9.00
CA LYS A 761 -11.52 32.47 10.00
C LYS A 761 -13.00 32.64 9.70
N ASN A 762 -13.85 32.45 10.71
CA ASN A 762 -15.31 32.64 10.66
C ASN A 762 -15.96 31.94 9.43
N SER A 763 -15.66 30.64 9.25
CA SER A 763 -16.15 29.79 8.14
C SER A 763 -15.72 30.21 6.72
N LYS A 764 -14.83 31.21 6.57
CA LYS A 764 -14.33 31.66 5.27
C LYS A 764 -12.97 31.03 4.98
N ARG A 765 -12.93 30.12 4.00
CA ARG A 765 -11.69 29.63 3.39
C ARG A 765 -11.10 30.69 2.46
N VAL A 766 -10.10 31.40 2.96
CA VAL A 766 -9.22 32.28 2.19
C VAL A 766 -7.78 31.80 2.33
N TYR A 767 -6.96 32.18 1.36
CA TYR A 767 -5.57 31.77 1.23
C TYR A 767 -4.70 33.00 1.00
N PHE A 768 -3.39 32.86 1.14
CA PHE A 768 -2.43 33.74 0.48
C PHE A 768 -1.43 32.89 -0.29
N ILE A 769 -0.84 33.50 -1.33
CA ILE A 769 0.01 32.83 -2.30
C ILE A 769 1.35 33.57 -2.29
N TYR A 770 2.42 32.90 -1.88
CA TYR A 770 3.74 33.48 -1.63
C TYR A 770 4.75 32.95 -2.65
N ASN A 771 5.47 33.82 -3.35
CA ASN A 771 6.46 33.42 -4.36
C ASN A 771 7.82 33.13 -3.73
N MET A 772 8.43 31.98 -4.06
CA MET A 772 9.66 31.54 -3.40
C MET A 772 10.90 32.34 -3.83
N LYS A 773 11.00 32.79 -5.09
CA LYS A 773 12.12 33.61 -5.59
C LYS A 773 12.13 35.01 -4.98
N THR A 774 10.99 35.69 -5.07
CA THR A 774 10.88 37.13 -4.77
C THR A 774 10.45 37.43 -3.35
N LYS A 775 10.15 36.39 -2.55
CA LYS A 775 9.80 36.46 -1.12
C LYS A 775 8.63 37.39 -0.80
N LYS A 776 7.68 37.50 -1.73
CA LYS A 776 6.50 38.39 -1.67
C LYS A 776 5.19 37.61 -1.90
N PHE A 777 4.11 38.15 -1.37
CA PHE A 777 2.74 37.67 -1.54
C PHE A 777 2.10 38.24 -2.80
N LEU A 778 1.30 37.42 -3.49
CA LEU A 778 0.49 37.83 -4.62
C LEU A 778 -0.64 38.78 -4.19
N ASN A 779 -0.69 39.96 -4.78
CA ASN A 779 -1.85 40.85 -4.75
C ASN A 779 -2.59 40.77 -6.09
N PRO A 780 -3.77 40.13 -6.19
CA PRO A 780 -4.49 39.88 -7.45
C PRO A 780 -5.23 41.13 -7.98
N ALA A 781 -4.53 42.27 -7.98
CA ALA A 781 -5.00 43.63 -8.21
C ALA A 781 -6.12 44.12 -7.27
N ASN A 782 -6.41 45.42 -7.31
CA ASN A 782 -7.50 46.05 -6.56
C ASN A 782 -8.12 47.28 -7.24
N ALA A 783 -7.75 47.59 -8.49
CA ALA A 783 -8.09 48.85 -9.15
C ALA A 783 -9.18 48.76 -10.24
N GLY A 784 -9.59 47.55 -10.67
CA GLY A 784 -10.67 47.36 -11.64
C GLY A 784 -10.38 46.31 -12.74
N GLU A 785 -11.31 46.16 -13.67
CA GLU A 785 -11.14 45.27 -14.83
C GLU A 785 -9.96 45.74 -15.70
N GLY A 786 -9.10 44.80 -16.11
CA GLY A 786 -7.86 45.08 -16.84
C GLY A 786 -6.69 45.60 -16.00
N SER A 787 -6.87 45.84 -14.68
CA SER A 787 -5.78 46.26 -13.80
C SER A 787 -4.81 45.10 -13.50
N GLU A 788 -3.51 45.40 -13.49
CA GLU A 788 -2.44 44.43 -13.24
C GLU A 788 -2.37 44.01 -11.76
N SER A 789 -2.08 42.74 -11.53
CA SER A 789 -1.69 42.21 -10.22
C SER A 789 -0.36 42.80 -9.79
N SER A 790 -0.06 42.75 -8.49
CA SER A 790 1.20 43.23 -7.93
C SER A 790 1.72 42.27 -6.87
N MET A 791 2.90 42.56 -6.33
CA MET A 791 3.52 41.77 -5.27
C MET A 791 3.69 42.59 -4.00
N SER A 792 3.38 42.01 -2.84
CA SER A 792 3.37 42.68 -1.55
C SER A 792 4.30 42.01 -0.54
N ASP A 793 4.91 42.81 0.33
CA ASP A 793 5.74 42.32 1.44
C ASP A 793 4.91 41.83 2.64
N THR A 794 3.58 42.04 2.63
CA THR A 794 2.66 41.58 3.68
C THR A 794 1.58 40.62 3.14
N PRO A 795 0.97 39.77 3.98
CA PRO A 795 0.00 38.77 3.53
C PRO A 795 -1.26 39.38 2.89
N ILE A 796 -1.37 39.27 1.57
CA ILE A 796 -2.60 39.61 0.84
C ILE A 796 -3.45 38.37 0.66
N TYR A 797 -4.70 38.44 1.13
CA TYR A 797 -5.62 37.33 1.11
C TYR A 797 -6.34 37.26 -0.24
N ILE A 798 -6.60 36.03 -0.70
CA ILE A 798 -7.23 35.66 -1.96
C ILE A 798 -8.24 34.56 -1.66
N ARG A 799 -9.37 34.51 -2.37
CA ARG A 799 -10.24 33.32 -2.36
C ARG A 799 -9.82 32.40 -3.49
N LEU A 800 -9.45 31.17 -3.15
CA LEU A 800 -9.37 30.06 -4.10
C LEU A 800 -10.69 29.29 -4.09
N ARG A 801 -11.14 28.84 -5.26
CA ARG A 801 -12.28 27.92 -5.42
C ARG A 801 -12.00 26.92 -6.55
N LYS A 802 -12.31 25.65 -6.36
CA LYS A 802 -12.24 24.63 -7.42
C LYS A 802 -13.52 24.68 -8.25
N GLY A 803 -13.40 25.10 -9.51
CA GLY A 803 -14.44 24.97 -10.52
C GLY A 803 -14.32 23.64 -11.30
N THR A 804 -15.19 23.46 -12.29
CA THR A 804 -15.13 22.33 -13.23
C THR A 804 -13.81 22.33 -14.01
N SER A 805 -13.51 23.42 -14.73
CA SER A 805 -12.36 23.51 -15.63
C SER A 805 -11.00 23.71 -14.95
N GLY A 806 -10.97 24.07 -13.66
CA GLY A 806 -9.75 24.41 -12.92
C GLY A 806 -10.06 25.13 -11.60
N PHE A 807 -9.04 25.55 -10.86
CA PHE A 807 -9.18 26.53 -9.78
C PHE A 807 -9.44 27.93 -10.36
N ILE A 808 -10.08 28.78 -9.58
CA ILE A 808 -10.27 30.19 -9.87
C ILE A 808 -9.75 30.99 -8.66
N MET A 809 -8.93 32.00 -8.94
CA MET A 809 -8.39 32.93 -7.95
C MET A 809 -9.23 34.20 -7.95
N THR A 810 -9.70 34.67 -6.79
CA THR A 810 -10.56 35.86 -6.67
C THR A 810 -10.03 36.81 -5.62
N ALA A 811 -9.98 38.10 -5.95
CA ALA A 811 -9.67 39.12 -4.95
C ALA A 811 -10.73 39.15 -3.83
N VAL A 812 -10.31 39.44 -2.60
CA VAL A 812 -11.21 39.66 -1.46
C VAL A 812 -10.99 41.04 -0.84
N ASN A 813 -12.03 41.58 -0.22
CA ASN A 813 -11.86 42.73 0.69
C ASN A 813 -10.99 42.29 1.87
N GLN A 814 -9.86 42.96 2.09
CA GLN A 814 -8.85 42.51 3.05
C GLN A 814 -9.30 42.59 4.52
N THR A 815 -10.31 43.40 4.84
CA THR A 815 -10.90 43.47 6.18
C THR A 815 -11.97 42.40 6.39
N THR A 816 -12.96 42.31 5.49
CA THR A 816 -14.14 41.44 5.67
C THR A 816 -13.95 40.01 5.14
N LYS A 817 -12.89 39.77 4.36
CA LYS A 817 -12.58 38.53 3.63
C LYS A 817 -13.70 38.07 2.68
N PHE A 818 -14.61 38.96 2.26
CA PHE A 818 -15.60 38.67 1.24
C PHE A 818 -15.03 38.85 -0.17
N SER A 819 -15.41 37.94 -1.07
CA SER A 819 -15.15 37.96 -2.51
C SER A 819 -15.58 39.27 -3.16
N THR A 820 -14.70 39.93 -3.92
CA THR A 820 -15.04 41.10 -4.74
C THR A 820 -15.78 40.73 -6.03
N GLY A 821 -15.73 39.44 -6.42
CA GLY A 821 -16.22 38.98 -7.72
C GLY A 821 -15.32 39.40 -8.90
N LYS A 822 -14.07 39.81 -8.61
CA LYS A 822 -13.03 40.03 -9.63
C LYS A 822 -12.05 38.87 -9.58
N ASP A 823 -12.06 38.06 -10.64
CA ASP A 823 -11.23 36.87 -10.77
C ASP A 823 -9.90 37.24 -11.47
N ALA A 824 -8.80 36.61 -11.05
CA ALA A 824 -7.47 36.85 -11.62
C ALA A 824 -7.28 36.04 -12.91
N TYR A 825 -6.78 36.72 -13.93
CA TYR A 825 -6.95 36.39 -15.34
C TYR A 825 -5.65 36.64 -16.12
N ALA A 826 -5.23 35.69 -16.96
CA ALA A 826 -4.16 35.91 -17.93
C ALA A 826 -4.47 35.19 -19.24
N ASP A 827 -4.28 35.88 -20.36
CA ASP A 827 -4.62 35.42 -21.71
C ASP A 827 -3.78 36.16 -22.75
N PRO A 828 -2.86 35.44 -23.43
CA PRO A 828 -1.85 36.04 -24.29
C PRO A 828 -2.42 36.56 -25.62
N THR A 829 -3.72 36.37 -25.88
CA THR A 829 -4.41 36.86 -27.09
C THR A 829 -4.94 38.29 -26.93
N THR A 830 -4.91 38.84 -25.70
CA THR A 830 -5.49 40.15 -25.37
C THR A 830 -4.43 41.26 -25.22
N ALA A 831 -4.86 42.53 -25.33
CA ALA A 831 -3.94 43.69 -25.31
C ALA A 831 -3.18 43.86 -23.98
N ASN A 832 -3.86 43.68 -22.84
CA ASN A 832 -3.23 43.63 -21.50
C ASN A 832 -2.72 42.22 -21.17
N GLY A 833 -2.69 41.33 -22.17
CA GLY A 833 -2.55 39.90 -22.00
C GLY A 833 -1.22 39.43 -21.46
N GLY A 834 -0.22 40.33 -21.33
CA GLY A 834 1.15 40.11 -20.86
C GLY A 834 1.36 40.01 -19.34
N ALA A 835 0.33 40.29 -18.54
CA ALA A 835 0.36 40.26 -17.07
C ALA A 835 -0.82 39.49 -16.49
N LEU A 836 -0.72 39.05 -15.24
CA LEU A 836 -1.89 38.59 -14.49
C LEU A 836 -2.76 39.82 -14.13
N THR A 837 -3.94 39.94 -14.72
CA THR A 837 -4.88 41.07 -14.54
C THR A 837 -6.16 40.65 -13.83
N GLN A 838 -7.07 41.60 -13.54
CA GLN A 838 -8.44 41.30 -13.12
C GLN A 838 -9.43 41.26 -14.29
N SER A 839 -10.27 40.21 -14.34
CA SER A 839 -11.50 40.21 -15.12
C SER A 839 -12.73 40.43 -14.23
N SER A 840 -13.77 41.05 -14.78
CA SER A 840 -15.12 41.07 -14.17
C SER A 840 -15.98 39.87 -14.59
N ARG A 841 -15.49 39.07 -15.54
CA ARG A 841 -16.26 38.05 -16.26
C ARG A 841 -15.88 36.68 -15.73
N THR A 842 -16.76 36.03 -14.99
CA THR A 842 -16.50 34.75 -14.29
C THR A 842 -16.17 33.57 -15.22
N TYR A 843 -16.41 33.69 -16.53
CA TYR A 843 -16.34 32.61 -17.52
C TYR A 843 -15.51 32.96 -18.77
N GLN A 844 -14.49 33.81 -18.62
CA GLN A 844 -13.55 34.10 -19.70
C GLN A 844 -12.55 32.94 -19.87
N ASN A 845 -12.01 32.77 -21.07
CA ASN A 845 -10.78 31.96 -21.25
C ASN A 845 -9.71 32.47 -20.28
N GLY A 846 -8.71 31.66 -19.91
CA GLY A 846 -7.59 32.12 -19.07
C GLY A 846 -7.91 32.46 -17.60
N ASN A 847 -9.16 32.41 -17.13
CA ASN A 847 -9.53 32.55 -15.71
C ASN A 847 -9.21 31.32 -14.84
N TYR A 848 -8.91 30.18 -15.47
CA TYR A 848 -8.87 28.87 -14.84
C TYR A 848 -7.44 28.34 -14.75
N TRP A 849 -7.14 27.77 -13.59
CA TRP A 849 -5.78 27.43 -13.16
C TRP A 849 -5.68 25.99 -12.70
N ASN A 850 -4.67 25.26 -13.16
CA ASN A 850 -4.26 24.00 -12.54
C ASN A 850 -3.23 24.31 -11.45
N ILE A 851 -3.26 23.53 -10.36
CA ILE A 851 -2.30 23.63 -9.27
C ILE A 851 -1.65 22.26 -9.09
N TYR A 852 -0.32 22.23 -9.11
CA TYR A 852 0.46 21.00 -9.08
C TYR A 852 1.48 21.03 -7.94
N ASP A 853 1.49 19.97 -7.12
CA ASP A 853 2.43 19.76 -6.02
C ASP A 853 3.83 19.45 -6.57
N ASN A 854 4.83 20.30 -6.36
CA ASN A 854 6.20 20.09 -6.82
C ASN A 854 7.01 19.31 -5.78
N TYR A 855 7.42 18.09 -6.15
CA TYR A 855 8.17 17.20 -5.26
C TYR A 855 9.65 17.56 -5.12
N SER A 856 10.19 18.29 -6.08
CA SER A 856 11.63 18.53 -6.23
C SER A 856 12.13 19.67 -5.34
N ILE A 857 11.21 20.42 -4.70
CA ILE A 857 11.48 21.54 -3.80
C ILE A 857 10.80 21.28 -2.45
N THR A 858 11.60 21.16 -1.39
CA THR A 858 11.12 21.18 0.00
C THR A 858 11.20 22.62 0.51
N PRO A 859 10.09 23.26 0.90
CA PRO A 859 10.13 24.59 1.50
C PRO A 859 10.86 24.58 2.85
N ASN A 860 11.51 25.69 3.18
CA ASN A 860 12.26 25.84 4.43
C ASN A 860 11.33 25.78 5.68
N LYS A 861 11.74 25.08 6.75
CA LYS A 861 10.88 24.84 7.93
C LYS A 861 10.56 26.12 8.70
N GLU A 862 11.51 27.05 8.82
CA GLU A 862 11.30 28.34 9.46
C GLU A 862 10.32 29.22 8.66
N LEU A 863 10.38 29.18 7.33
CA LEU A 863 9.43 29.83 6.43
C LEU A 863 8.03 29.23 6.52
N ILE A 864 7.90 27.89 6.59
CA ILE A 864 6.62 27.21 6.83
C ILE A 864 6.00 27.69 8.16
N ALA A 865 6.79 27.79 9.22
CA ALA A 865 6.34 28.29 10.51
C ALA A 865 5.89 29.76 10.44
N ALA A 866 6.70 30.64 9.83
CA ALA A 866 6.38 32.06 9.64
C ALA A 866 5.09 32.27 8.84
N LEU A 867 4.89 31.51 7.75
CA LEU A 867 3.65 31.58 6.95
C LEU A 867 2.44 31.04 7.72
N ARG A 868 2.57 29.94 8.47
CA ARG A 868 1.48 29.45 9.36
C ARG A 868 1.14 30.44 10.47
N GLN A 869 2.13 31.15 11.02
CA GLN A 869 1.90 32.25 11.96
C GLN A 869 1.14 33.39 11.28
N ALA A 870 1.55 33.81 10.08
CA ALA A 870 0.86 34.81 9.28
C ALA A 870 -0.59 34.43 8.94
N ALA A 871 -0.89 33.15 8.72
CA ALA A 871 -2.26 32.67 8.55
C ALA A 871 -3.13 32.87 9.81
N LYS A 872 -2.55 32.66 11.00
CA LYS A 872 -3.23 32.80 12.29
C LYS A 872 -3.36 34.27 12.73
N THR A 873 -2.34 35.11 12.49
CA THR A 873 -2.25 36.49 13.02
C THR A 873 -2.52 37.59 11.99
N GLY A 874 -2.27 37.35 10.71
CA GLY A 874 -2.17 38.37 9.67
C GLY A 874 -0.82 39.10 9.62
N VAL A 875 0.13 38.74 10.49
CA VAL A 875 1.47 39.33 10.57
C VAL A 875 2.50 38.30 10.11
N PHE A 876 3.28 38.66 9.09
CA PHE A 876 4.42 37.89 8.62
C PHE A 876 5.70 38.56 9.13
N ASP A 877 6.53 37.78 9.81
CA ASP A 877 7.90 38.14 10.19
C ASP A 877 8.81 37.01 9.70
N ILE A 878 9.96 37.39 9.14
CA ILE A 878 10.95 36.51 8.53
C ILE A 878 12.38 36.91 8.93
N THR A 879 12.51 37.71 9.99
CA THR A 879 13.81 38.16 10.51
C THR A 879 14.69 36.97 10.92
N GLY A 880 15.82 36.84 10.23
CA GLY A 880 16.82 35.80 10.48
C GLY A 880 16.82 34.62 9.52
N ILE A 881 15.87 34.50 8.57
CA ILE A 881 15.96 33.46 7.51
C ILE A 881 16.95 33.91 6.43
N ASN A 882 18.25 33.75 6.72
CA ASN A 882 19.26 33.66 5.69
C ASN A 882 19.07 32.33 4.95
N ASP A 883 18.99 32.37 3.62
CA ASP A 883 19.15 31.16 2.81
C ASP A 883 20.56 30.57 3.04
N ILE A 884 20.77 29.31 2.64
CA ILE A 884 22.07 28.65 2.75
C ILE A 884 23.12 29.47 1.98
N GLU A 885 24.01 30.13 2.72
CA GLU A 885 25.10 30.92 2.16
C GLU A 885 26.05 29.98 1.40
N SER A 886 26.22 30.17 0.10
CA SER A 886 27.19 29.40 -0.70
C SER A 886 28.52 30.14 -0.81
N THR A 887 29.64 29.45 -0.64
CA THR A 887 30.98 30.06 -0.73
C THR A 887 31.95 29.17 -1.50
N ASP A 888 32.76 29.80 -2.36
CA ASP A 888 33.72 29.12 -3.23
C ASP A 888 35.13 29.05 -2.59
N THR A 889 35.39 29.74 -1.47
CA THR A 889 36.65 29.69 -0.70
C THR A 889 36.49 30.25 0.72
N MET A 890 36.87 29.49 1.76
CA MET A 890 36.87 29.93 3.16
C MET A 890 37.88 29.17 4.03
N THR A 891 38.59 29.86 4.92
CA THR A 891 39.60 29.29 5.86
C THR A 891 39.17 29.47 7.33
N SER A 892 38.00 28.96 7.72
CA SER A 892 37.52 29.01 9.12
C SER A 892 38.06 27.84 9.97
N PRO A 893 38.65 28.06 11.16
CA PRO A 893 39.18 26.99 12.01
C PRO A 893 38.09 26.10 12.65
N ASN A 894 36.82 26.51 12.61
CA ASN A 894 35.69 25.81 13.24
C ASN A 894 34.64 25.44 12.17
N VAL A 895 34.81 24.26 11.59
CA VAL A 895 33.89 23.63 10.63
C VAL A 895 33.42 22.29 11.17
N TYR A 896 32.13 22.02 11.03
CA TYR A 896 31.49 20.76 11.41
C TYR A 896 30.65 20.24 10.24
N ASP A 897 30.40 18.93 10.20
CA ASP A 897 29.42 18.34 9.30
C ASP A 897 27.98 18.45 9.85
N LEU A 898 27.00 17.95 9.09
CA LEU A 898 25.58 17.96 9.49
C LEU A 898 25.27 17.02 10.67
N GLN A 899 26.24 16.21 11.10
CA GLN A 899 26.17 15.35 12.29
C GLN A 899 26.92 15.96 13.49
N GLY A 900 27.39 17.21 13.38
CA GLY A 900 28.07 17.94 14.46
C GLY A 900 29.52 17.49 14.70
N ARG A 901 30.11 16.69 13.80
CA ARG A 901 31.51 16.23 13.93
C ARG A 901 32.44 17.27 13.30
N ARG A 902 33.56 17.59 13.96
CA ARG A 902 34.52 18.61 13.47
C ARG A 902 35.27 18.08 12.25
N VAL A 903 35.32 18.88 11.18
CA VAL A 903 35.94 18.53 9.89
C VAL A 903 37.34 19.16 9.79
N GLN A 904 38.30 18.44 9.18
CA GLN A 904 39.63 18.97 8.85
C GLN A 904 39.62 19.59 7.44
N GLN A 905 40.44 20.62 7.23
CA GLN A 905 40.60 21.27 5.91
C GLN A 905 41.66 20.56 5.05
N PRO A 906 41.59 20.65 3.70
CA PRO A 906 40.59 21.36 2.89
C PRO A 906 39.22 20.69 2.90
N LEU A 907 38.18 21.47 2.60
CA LEU A 907 36.80 20.99 2.47
C LEU A 907 36.53 20.56 1.03
N THR A 908 35.67 19.57 0.86
CA THR A 908 35.08 19.19 -0.44
C THR A 908 33.76 19.94 -0.66
N THR A 909 33.25 19.97 -1.89
CA THR A 909 31.89 20.43 -2.19
C THR A 909 30.87 19.76 -1.24
N GLY A 910 30.09 20.54 -0.48
CA GLY A 910 29.23 20.00 0.56
C GLY A 910 28.61 21.03 1.51
N LEU A 911 27.59 20.61 2.25
CA LEU A 911 26.89 21.44 3.23
C LEU A 911 27.49 21.24 4.63
N TYR A 912 28.05 22.30 5.21
CA TYR A 912 28.74 22.27 6.50
C TYR A 912 28.09 23.23 7.50
N ILE A 913 28.31 23.00 8.79
CA ILE A 913 28.01 23.95 9.87
C ILE A 913 29.30 24.72 10.18
N ILE A 914 29.32 26.01 9.83
CA ILE A 914 30.47 26.91 9.99
C ILE A 914 30.02 28.11 10.81
N ASN A 915 30.69 28.38 11.93
CA ASN A 915 30.33 29.45 12.88
C ASN A 915 28.83 29.46 13.27
N GLY A 916 28.20 28.27 13.34
CA GLY A 916 26.78 28.09 13.67
C GLY A 916 25.80 28.21 12.49
N LYS A 917 26.25 28.59 11.29
CA LYS A 917 25.42 28.66 10.07
C LYS A 917 25.58 27.40 9.20
N LYS A 918 24.53 27.01 8.47
CA LYS A 918 24.63 26.07 7.34
C LYS A 918 25.19 26.81 6.13
N ILE A 919 26.39 26.43 5.68
CA ILE A 919 27.09 27.00 4.53
C ILE A 919 27.33 25.90 3.50
N LEU A 920 26.97 26.17 2.24
CA LEU A 920 27.29 25.30 1.11
C LEU A 920 28.67 25.70 0.58
N VAL A 921 29.68 24.90 0.90
CA VAL A 921 30.99 25.02 0.24
C VAL A 921 30.85 24.39 -1.14
N LYS A 922 31.26 25.14 -2.17
CA LYS A 922 31.24 24.71 -3.57
C LYS A 922 32.57 24.07 -3.96
#